data_AF-A0A969WMJ2-F1
#
_entry.id   AF-A0A969WMJ2-F1
#
_cell.length_a   1.000
_cell.length_b   1.000
_cell.length_c   1.000
_cell.angle_alpha   90.00
_cell.angle_beta   90.00
_cell.angle_gamma   90.00
#
_symmetry.space_group_name_H-M   'P 1'
#
loop_
_entity.id
_entity.type
_entity.pdbx_description
1 polymer ?
#
loop_
_entity_poly.entity_id
_entity_poly.type
_entity_poly.pdbx_seq_one_letter_code
_entity_poly.pdbx_strand_id
1 'polypeptide(L)'
;MIFISITVFGQDWLFRPDSSYYIPHETKGINCSSTSLAYTNRYKIISNYIPSSSHPTKTIKVNFNIIQQDDSTGNFYNTQDDTNTLNAIFTSFRNRYITLSAPSDPIAGVTSLSFTKFDFELSNIYFYQNTTLYSSSSISALNNYVKNLYPERMNELNIYFTCSSNKTNATMPGEFYSNYNLGIAMCGKWYEYDPNVQVWATGGGICHEMGHCLNLGHTYPGGGTSCSLAGMVAQESWFADLFGEPFPGNAFHLSSNYSISCGTSCPDCPPITIEGNADPYDNSYQYSDRVTNNFMGNQWNHRKYLSPSQIGKAHRAAYFSALRRYVKDNCYDENNPIIIDNNETWDFNIRVYQDIIIENNAQCEITCHVELPYNAKIIVRNGSTLVVDGSITGVNGEAWRGQIDIEPGGELIIEDDGQIFLGEGGSIVIDKSSTDIATLIYNFGAEIVLSHNTSNLEIVGNLHIAPNAQFTFSGNGYVKFSNPGADTTTNITAGAGASMLFKGSGKNHKVLEVQQNTVRFPLLDSLVFRDCKIEMGENKRMLATANYPITFDNILLTSTTGNNNAHRSFHLYGQSNTTVKNSIFEYGLNGLYAKLIYYGAKLNIANSEFRHNTRGLYVYGKGVNANFCKFNQNEEDGAFCEAASSNSDFTNCSFLNNNKGLVYHSSAANLNVSVSNIKSNTETGIETSGAFTLNIACNNINNNYIGIKANNSTSIYADNDAQNNISQNTRTIYLNPGKAFICNGYNQLQAKNNSYTLSGYSFLGPTPLCGRNIATLASHNRWESNVSAQPSSTNHLLYVYGCYDGTKEILKDFTPDYHVCYHPIPQLPMPLGQPENEHDSQEQNDIFETNNSNFNQFSLNSENDFNTTITTYASIVENLSKNLSTEEVIANFDKAYFNIHSILLEYYQFVDNDRTHEGFNEALDLLIELNENILSANNLSYAQKLIYKLSIPLLNRLRGEYDASISELENLILEITDNYYIREKAFAEKWLCFIEAEQQLEEGIMSIDEFDLAIEDCNYFYSQLIDDNLLVSESESVEQNDCLTINVLPNPNQGTFSISLNQLDRQGEIRITKTGGQLVYLKQYSNEALTISGFSKGEYTIYYVENQEIKASANFVVE
;
A
#
# COMPACT_ATOMS: atom_id res chain seq x y z
N MET A 1 6.88 5.71 -66.57
CA MET A 1 7.23 6.72 -67.58
C MET A 1 6.23 7.85 -67.45
N ILE A 2 6.59 8.94 -66.77
CA ILE A 2 6.05 10.31 -66.86
C ILE A 2 7.12 11.18 -66.18
N PHE A 3 7.71 12.05 -66.99
CA PHE A 3 8.70 13.04 -66.60
C PHE A 3 8.02 14.19 -65.83
N ILE A 4 8.64 14.67 -64.75
CA ILE A 4 8.41 16.04 -64.26
C ILE A 4 9.79 16.68 -64.05
N SER A 5 10.01 17.75 -64.81
CA SER A 5 11.20 18.57 -64.82
C SER A 5 11.37 19.34 -63.51
N ILE A 6 12.55 19.26 -62.92
CA ILE A 6 12.97 20.14 -61.83
C ILE A 6 13.46 21.45 -62.45
N THR A 7 12.68 22.51 -62.29
CA THR A 7 13.10 23.88 -62.60
C THR A 7 13.68 24.50 -61.33
N VAL A 8 14.93 24.91 -61.40
CA VAL A 8 15.67 25.64 -60.35
C VAL A 8 15.12 27.07 -60.28
N PHE A 9 14.59 27.49 -59.12
CA PHE A 9 14.39 28.89 -58.78
C PHE A 9 14.61 29.15 -57.28
N GLY A 10 15.50 30.11 -57.00
CA GLY A 10 15.40 31.12 -55.95
C GLY A 10 15.31 30.68 -54.49
N GLN A 11 16.37 30.95 -53.72
CA GLN A 11 16.32 31.02 -52.27
C GLN A 11 15.38 32.13 -51.82
N ASP A 12 14.13 31.79 -51.52
CA ASP A 12 13.31 32.50 -50.55
C ASP A 12 13.02 31.52 -49.42
N TRP A 13 13.46 31.87 -48.21
CA TRP A 13 13.18 31.10 -46.99
C TRP A 13 11.69 31.24 -46.64
N LEU A 14 10.85 30.49 -47.34
CA LEU A 14 9.47 30.24 -46.95
C LEU A 14 9.50 29.29 -45.74
N PHE A 15 9.25 29.86 -44.55
CA PHE A 15 8.78 29.12 -43.39
C PHE A 15 7.61 28.23 -43.83
N ARG A 16 7.83 26.92 -43.94
CA ARG A 16 6.73 25.97 -44.09
C ARG A 16 6.09 25.77 -42.71
N PRO A 17 4.78 26.05 -42.56
CA PRO A 17 4.05 25.74 -41.34
C PRO A 17 3.64 24.26 -41.40
N ASP A 18 4.48 23.37 -40.87
CA ASP A 18 4.02 22.04 -40.46
C ASP A 18 3.97 22.04 -38.93
N SER A 19 2.77 21.90 -38.40
CA SER A 19 2.33 22.22 -37.03
C SER A 19 2.56 21.09 -36.03
N SER A 20 3.77 20.53 -35.94
CA SER A 20 4.08 19.55 -34.89
C SER A 20 4.87 20.20 -33.76
N TYR A 21 4.16 20.66 -32.72
CA TYR A 21 4.74 20.98 -31.42
C TYR A 21 5.34 19.69 -30.84
N TYR A 22 6.63 19.71 -30.47
CA TYR A 22 7.23 18.54 -29.85
C TYR A 22 7.09 18.59 -28.34
N ILE A 23 6.27 17.67 -27.86
CA ILE A 23 6.24 17.13 -26.52
C ILE A 23 7.16 15.88 -26.58
N PRO A 24 8.09 15.66 -25.63
CA PRO A 24 8.88 14.43 -25.59
C PRO A 24 8.03 13.20 -25.91
N HIS A 25 8.51 12.33 -26.81
CA HIS A 25 7.78 11.09 -27.11
C HIS A 25 7.55 10.36 -25.77
N GLU A 26 6.27 10.17 -25.40
CA GLU A 26 5.74 9.58 -24.15
C GLU A 26 5.16 10.55 -23.09
N THR A 27 5.29 11.88 -23.23
CA THR A 27 4.65 12.82 -22.28
C THR A 27 3.32 13.37 -22.78
N LYS A 28 2.38 13.64 -21.85
CA LYS A 28 1.01 14.09 -22.17
C LYS A 28 0.92 15.62 -22.30
N GLY A 29 0.04 16.12 -23.17
CA GLY A 29 -0.24 17.56 -23.34
C GLY A 29 -1.24 17.79 -24.47
N ILE A 30 -2.42 18.31 -24.14
CA ILE A 30 -3.59 18.33 -25.04
C ILE A 30 -3.72 19.69 -25.73
N ASN A 31 -3.31 20.79 -25.08
CA ASN A 31 -3.55 22.17 -25.56
C ASN A 31 -2.29 23.06 -25.48
N CYS A 32 -1.39 22.93 -26.46
CA CYS A 32 -0.15 23.71 -26.54
C CYS A 32 -0.23 24.94 -27.48
N SER A 33 -1.29 25.75 -27.37
CA SER A 33 -1.56 26.88 -28.28
C SER A 33 -0.71 28.14 -28.05
N SER A 34 -0.14 28.35 -26.87
CA SER A 34 0.59 29.58 -26.49
C SER A 34 -0.23 30.85 -26.73
N THR A 35 -1.50 30.82 -26.34
CA THR A 35 -2.48 31.90 -26.52
C THR A 35 -3.06 32.42 -25.21
N SER A 36 -2.73 31.79 -24.08
CA SER A 36 -3.26 32.21 -22.78
C SER A 36 -2.83 33.64 -22.42
N LEU A 37 -3.62 34.32 -21.59
CA LEU A 37 -3.27 35.65 -21.09
C LEU A 37 -1.97 35.64 -20.29
N ALA A 38 -1.69 34.55 -19.57
CA ALA A 38 -0.41 34.36 -18.88
C ALA A 38 0.74 34.40 -19.90
N TYR A 39 0.61 33.67 -21.02
CA TYR A 39 1.61 33.72 -22.09
C TYR A 39 1.75 35.14 -22.67
N THR A 40 0.65 35.73 -23.15
CA THR A 40 0.72 36.99 -23.90
C THR A 40 1.16 38.17 -23.04
N ASN A 41 0.79 38.20 -21.75
CA ASN A 41 1.01 39.35 -20.87
C ASN A 41 2.26 39.22 -20.00
N ARG A 42 2.81 38.02 -19.82
CA ARG A 42 3.98 37.78 -18.96
C ARG A 42 5.08 37.02 -19.67
N TYR A 43 4.81 35.79 -20.11
CA TYR A 43 5.87 34.89 -20.58
C TYR A 43 6.40 35.22 -21.98
N LYS A 44 5.62 35.91 -22.82
CA LYS A 44 6.06 36.40 -24.12
C LYS A 44 6.96 37.63 -24.00
N ILE A 45 6.87 38.43 -22.93
CA ILE A 45 7.51 39.75 -22.87
C ILE A 45 9.02 39.64 -22.60
N ILE A 46 9.84 40.15 -23.52
CA ILE A 46 11.33 40.07 -23.47
C ILE A 46 11.91 40.70 -22.21
N SER A 47 11.36 41.84 -21.77
CA SER A 47 11.89 42.58 -20.61
C SER A 47 11.87 41.77 -19.31
N ASN A 48 10.98 40.77 -19.20
CA ASN A 48 10.88 39.89 -18.03
C ASN A 48 12.03 38.87 -17.94
N TYR A 49 12.86 38.75 -18.98
CA TYR A 49 13.97 37.80 -19.07
C TYR A 49 15.34 38.48 -19.03
N ILE A 50 15.40 39.81 -18.90
CA ILE A 50 16.67 40.53 -18.77
C ILE A 50 17.28 40.18 -17.40
N PRO A 51 18.44 39.52 -17.36
CA PRO A 51 18.99 39.03 -16.10
C PRO A 51 19.58 40.18 -15.28
N SER A 52 19.41 40.08 -13.96
CA SER A 52 20.15 40.90 -12.98
C SER A 52 21.42 40.18 -12.51
N SER A 53 22.24 40.85 -11.70
CA SER A 53 23.43 40.24 -11.09
C SER A 53 23.10 39.09 -10.14
N SER A 54 21.89 39.05 -9.55
CA SER A 54 21.46 38.02 -8.59
C SER A 54 21.01 36.72 -9.26
N HIS A 55 20.65 36.73 -10.54
CA HIS A 55 20.23 35.52 -11.25
C HIS A 55 21.41 34.56 -11.48
N PRO A 56 21.18 33.23 -11.47
CA PRO A 56 22.21 32.25 -11.77
C PRO A 56 22.60 32.28 -13.26
N THR A 57 23.76 31.71 -13.55
CA THR A 57 24.30 31.62 -14.91
C THR A 57 23.81 30.33 -15.57
N LYS A 58 23.24 30.44 -16.77
CA LYS A 58 22.85 29.29 -17.59
C LYS A 58 24.06 28.77 -18.36
N THR A 59 24.51 27.57 -18.05
CA THR A 59 25.66 26.94 -18.72
C THR A 59 25.19 26.06 -19.87
N ILE A 60 25.66 26.33 -21.09
CA ILE A 60 25.36 25.56 -22.30
C ILE A 60 26.54 24.63 -22.61
N LYS A 61 26.26 23.34 -22.78
CA LYS A 61 27.28 22.37 -23.21
C LYS A 61 27.48 22.42 -24.72
N VAL A 62 28.74 22.44 -25.17
CA VAL A 62 29.11 22.45 -26.58
C VAL A 62 30.13 21.38 -26.92
N ASN A 63 30.08 20.88 -28.15
CA ASN A 63 31.09 19.98 -28.73
C ASN A 63 31.76 20.65 -29.93
N PHE A 64 33.09 20.53 -30.05
CA PHE A 64 33.80 20.88 -31.28
C PHE A 64 33.93 19.63 -32.15
N ASN A 65 33.50 19.72 -33.40
CA ASN A 65 33.50 18.62 -34.36
C ASN A 65 34.34 19.02 -35.58
N ILE A 66 35.53 18.46 -35.68
CA ILE A 66 36.48 18.74 -36.75
C ILE A 66 36.24 17.76 -37.89
N ILE A 67 35.78 18.25 -39.04
CA ILE A 67 35.57 17.41 -40.23
C ILE A 67 36.79 17.50 -41.12
N GLN A 68 37.47 16.39 -41.33
CA GLN A 68 38.65 16.22 -42.17
C GLN A 68 38.30 15.48 -43.45
N GLN A 69 39.22 15.50 -44.41
CA GLN A 69 39.16 14.57 -45.55
C GLN A 69 39.33 13.11 -45.07
N ASP A 70 39.00 12.15 -45.94
CA ASP A 70 39.06 10.73 -45.58
C ASP A 70 40.48 10.25 -45.23
N ASP A 71 41.51 10.96 -45.72
CA ASP A 71 42.92 10.73 -45.40
C ASP A 71 43.41 11.48 -44.14
N SER A 72 42.49 12.03 -43.34
CA SER A 72 42.74 12.83 -42.14
C SER A 72 43.42 14.18 -42.36
N THR A 73 43.50 14.67 -43.61
CA THR A 73 44.12 15.97 -43.92
C THR A 73 43.09 17.11 -44.03
N GLY A 74 43.62 18.32 -44.23
CA GLY A 74 42.85 19.49 -44.69
C GLY A 74 42.15 20.30 -43.61
N ASN A 75 42.25 19.91 -42.33
CA ASN A 75 41.71 20.65 -41.19
C ASN A 75 42.67 20.52 -39.98
N PHE A 76 42.30 21.03 -38.79
CA PHE A 76 43.03 20.75 -37.55
C PHE A 76 43.25 19.25 -37.36
N TYR A 77 44.43 18.86 -36.91
CA TYR A 77 44.81 17.48 -36.63
C TYR A 77 44.54 17.13 -35.18
N ASN A 78 44.41 15.83 -34.89
CA ASN A 78 44.33 15.33 -33.52
C ASN A 78 45.72 15.31 -32.88
N THR A 79 46.29 16.49 -32.68
CA THR A 79 47.59 16.74 -32.04
C THR A 79 47.41 17.63 -30.83
N GLN A 80 48.39 17.64 -29.94
CA GLN A 80 48.33 18.48 -28.74
C GLN A 80 48.30 19.98 -29.09
N ASP A 81 49.06 20.41 -30.10
CA ASP A 81 49.15 21.82 -30.49
C ASP A 81 47.83 22.35 -31.09
N ASP A 82 47.19 21.57 -31.96
CA ASP A 82 45.89 21.92 -32.51
C ASP A 82 44.79 21.85 -31.45
N THR A 83 44.87 20.87 -30.54
CA THR A 83 43.95 20.79 -29.39
C THR A 83 44.10 22.00 -28.47
N ASN A 84 45.33 22.47 -28.21
CA ASN A 84 45.58 23.69 -27.44
C ASN A 84 45.00 24.93 -28.16
N THR A 85 45.14 24.99 -29.49
CA THR A 85 44.57 26.06 -30.32
C THR A 85 43.05 26.07 -30.26
N LEU A 86 42.40 24.92 -30.38
CA LEU A 86 40.95 24.77 -30.26
C LEU A 86 40.45 25.18 -28.86
N ASN A 87 41.17 24.82 -27.80
CA ASN A 87 40.87 25.27 -26.44
C ASN A 87 41.03 26.80 -26.27
N ALA A 88 42.03 27.41 -26.92
CA ALA A 88 42.20 28.86 -26.93
C ALA A 88 41.06 29.56 -27.68
N ILE A 89 40.60 29.00 -28.81
CA ILE A 89 39.41 29.47 -29.54
C ILE A 89 38.17 29.39 -28.65
N PHE A 90 37.94 28.26 -27.97
CA PHE A 90 36.83 28.10 -27.04
C PHE A 90 36.89 29.11 -25.89
N THR A 91 38.06 29.31 -25.28
CA THR A 91 38.26 30.29 -24.21
C THR A 91 37.96 31.71 -24.69
N SER A 92 38.42 32.06 -25.89
CA SER A 92 38.15 33.34 -26.54
C SER A 92 36.64 33.58 -26.78
N PHE A 93 35.92 32.54 -27.21
CA PHE A 93 34.47 32.54 -27.36
C PHE A 93 33.75 32.70 -26.02
N ARG A 94 34.06 31.85 -25.03
CA ARG A 94 33.46 31.85 -23.70
C ARG A 94 33.63 33.20 -23.00
N ASN A 95 34.85 33.75 -23.00
CA ASN A 95 35.19 35.00 -22.32
C ASN A 95 34.35 36.19 -22.78
N ARG A 96 33.93 36.22 -24.05
CA ARG A 96 33.09 37.29 -24.59
C ARG A 96 31.66 37.24 -24.05
N TYR A 97 31.10 36.05 -23.84
CA TYR A 97 29.74 35.92 -23.27
C TYR A 97 29.71 36.20 -21.76
N ILE A 98 30.73 35.80 -21.02
CA ILE A 98 30.79 36.05 -19.57
C ILE A 98 31.20 37.49 -19.23
N THR A 99 31.87 38.21 -20.13
CA THR A 99 32.33 39.59 -19.92
C THR A 99 32.12 40.45 -21.16
N LEU A 100 31.07 41.27 -21.12
CA LEU A 100 30.72 42.21 -22.19
C LEU A 100 31.48 43.54 -22.04
N SER A 101 31.81 44.15 -23.17
CA SER A 101 32.30 45.52 -23.26
C SER A 101 31.14 46.52 -23.32
N ALA A 102 31.40 47.80 -23.03
CA ALA A 102 30.43 48.87 -23.25
C ALA A 102 30.05 48.98 -24.74
N PRO A 103 28.81 49.39 -25.08
CA PRO A 103 28.41 49.61 -26.47
C PRO A 103 29.31 50.65 -27.13
N SER A 104 29.60 50.46 -28.42
CA SER A 104 30.27 51.49 -29.22
C SER A 104 29.37 52.68 -29.50
N ASP A 105 28.06 52.44 -29.62
CA ASP A 105 27.03 53.47 -29.77
C ASP A 105 26.02 53.39 -28.61
N PRO A 106 26.24 54.11 -27.49
CA PRO A 106 25.36 54.05 -26.33
C PRO A 106 24.05 54.81 -26.55
N ILE A 107 22.91 54.15 -26.32
CA ILE A 107 21.59 54.79 -26.34
C ILE A 107 21.30 55.50 -25.01
N ALA A 108 20.90 56.76 -25.08
CA ALA A 108 20.58 57.56 -23.90
C ALA A 108 19.45 56.90 -23.07
N GLY A 109 19.67 56.76 -21.75
CA GLY A 109 18.72 56.13 -20.83
C GLY A 109 18.79 54.61 -20.73
N VAL A 110 19.59 53.94 -21.58
CA VAL A 110 19.82 52.50 -21.53
C VAL A 110 21.04 52.19 -20.67
N THR A 111 20.87 51.33 -19.66
CA THR A 111 21.98 50.81 -18.86
C THR A 111 22.46 49.49 -19.46
N SER A 112 23.68 49.48 -20.01
CA SER A 112 24.30 48.25 -20.54
C SER A 112 24.67 47.26 -19.43
N LEU A 113 24.52 45.97 -19.70
CA LEU A 113 25.02 44.90 -18.82
C LEU A 113 26.47 44.55 -19.17
N SER A 114 27.28 44.24 -18.16
CA SER A 114 28.66 43.75 -18.34
C SER A 114 28.75 42.22 -18.47
N PHE A 115 27.61 41.53 -18.44
CA PHE A 115 27.50 40.07 -18.49
C PHE A 115 26.24 39.66 -19.26
N THR A 116 26.23 38.44 -19.77
CA THR A 116 25.03 37.84 -20.38
C THR A 116 24.29 36.90 -19.46
N LYS A 117 24.90 36.40 -18.37
CA LYS A 117 24.46 35.23 -17.59
C LYS A 117 24.32 33.94 -18.41
N PHE A 118 24.95 33.86 -19.57
CA PHE A 118 25.29 32.60 -20.23
C PHE A 118 26.78 32.28 -20.04
N ASP A 119 27.06 31.02 -19.76
CA ASP A 119 28.41 30.44 -19.81
C ASP A 119 28.38 29.19 -20.69
N PHE A 120 29.56 28.72 -21.10
CA PHE A 120 29.71 27.59 -21.98
C PHE A 120 30.71 26.60 -21.41
N GLU A 121 30.42 25.32 -21.60
CA GLU A 121 31.28 24.20 -21.22
C GLU A 121 31.64 23.39 -22.47
N LEU A 122 32.93 23.29 -22.78
CA LEU A 122 33.41 22.42 -23.86
C LEU A 122 33.43 20.99 -23.36
N SER A 123 32.45 20.20 -23.79
CA SER A 123 32.32 18.81 -23.37
C SER A 123 33.37 17.92 -24.03
N ASN A 124 33.62 18.10 -25.34
CA ASN A 124 34.69 17.37 -26.04
C ASN A 124 35.09 18.00 -27.38
N ILE A 125 36.20 17.51 -27.94
CA ILE A 125 36.67 17.77 -29.30
C ILE A 125 36.74 16.45 -30.06
N TYR A 126 35.98 16.33 -31.14
CA TYR A 126 35.89 15.13 -31.97
C TYR A 126 36.45 15.38 -33.37
N PHE A 127 37.10 14.36 -33.94
CA PHE A 127 37.64 14.39 -35.30
C PHE A 127 36.94 13.33 -36.14
N TYR A 128 36.50 13.70 -37.34
CA TYR A 128 35.81 12.79 -38.27
C TYR A 128 36.41 12.87 -39.66
N GLN A 129 36.56 11.71 -40.30
CA GLN A 129 37.02 11.57 -41.67
C GLN A 129 35.81 11.45 -42.60
N ASN A 130 35.53 12.50 -43.38
CA ASN A 130 34.45 12.52 -44.35
C ASN A 130 34.69 13.60 -45.42
N THR A 131 35.28 13.24 -46.56
CA THR A 131 35.57 14.18 -47.66
C THR A 131 34.32 14.91 -48.19
N THR A 132 33.14 14.28 -48.12
CA THR A 132 31.90 14.91 -48.59
C THR A 132 31.44 16.04 -47.65
N LEU A 133 31.47 15.78 -46.34
CA LEU A 133 31.07 16.75 -45.32
C LEU A 133 32.16 17.77 -45.00
N TYR A 134 33.42 17.46 -45.31
CA TYR A 134 34.57 18.35 -45.18
C TYR A 134 34.34 19.72 -45.83
N SER A 135 33.68 19.75 -47.00
CA SER A 135 33.35 20.99 -47.72
C SER A 135 31.90 21.46 -47.52
N SER A 136 31.17 20.88 -46.57
CA SER A 136 29.75 21.19 -46.32
C SER A 136 29.58 22.34 -45.33
N SER A 137 28.60 23.20 -45.56
CA SER A 137 28.09 24.17 -44.58
C SER A 137 26.67 23.84 -44.12
N SER A 138 26.16 22.64 -44.46
CA SER A 138 24.82 22.18 -44.10
C SER A 138 24.82 21.56 -42.70
N ILE A 139 24.34 22.32 -41.73
CA ILE A 139 24.25 21.89 -40.33
C ILE A 139 23.35 20.66 -40.18
N SER A 140 22.26 20.57 -40.94
CA SER A 140 21.40 19.38 -40.94
C SER A 140 22.13 18.14 -41.42
N ALA A 141 22.95 18.23 -42.48
CA ALA A 141 23.75 17.09 -42.95
C ALA A 141 24.82 16.68 -41.92
N LEU A 142 25.47 17.67 -41.29
CA LEU A 142 26.49 17.46 -40.26
C LEU A 142 25.89 16.82 -38.99
N ASN A 143 24.78 17.36 -38.48
CA ASN A 143 24.04 16.81 -37.34
C ASN A 143 23.52 15.40 -37.62
N ASN A 144 22.98 15.13 -38.81
CA ASN A 144 22.52 13.79 -39.17
C ASN A 144 23.67 12.78 -39.21
N TYR A 145 24.83 13.19 -39.72
CA TYR A 145 26.02 12.33 -39.72
C TYR A 145 26.48 11.98 -38.31
N VAL A 146 26.64 12.97 -37.43
CA VAL A 146 27.05 12.71 -36.03
C VAL A 146 25.98 11.91 -35.29
N LYS A 147 24.70 12.27 -35.41
CA LYS A 147 23.59 11.56 -34.76
C LYS A 147 23.52 10.09 -35.16
N ASN A 148 23.78 9.77 -36.43
CA ASN A 148 23.76 8.38 -36.92
C ASN A 148 24.91 7.53 -36.37
N LEU A 149 26.05 8.15 -36.03
CA LEU A 149 27.20 7.47 -35.45
C LEU A 149 27.14 7.44 -33.91
N TYR A 150 26.72 8.55 -33.32
CA TYR A 150 26.83 8.89 -31.90
C TYR A 150 25.63 9.74 -31.48
N PRO A 151 24.44 9.14 -31.30
CA PRO A 151 23.21 9.87 -31.00
C PRO A 151 23.31 10.68 -29.69
N GLU A 152 24.07 10.20 -28.71
CA GLU A 152 24.28 10.84 -27.41
C GLU A 152 24.94 12.23 -27.51
N ARG A 153 25.73 12.49 -28.56
CA ARG A 153 26.41 13.79 -28.77
C ARG A 153 25.45 14.91 -29.19
N MET A 154 24.18 14.58 -29.43
CA MET A 154 23.12 15.56 -29.68
C MET A 154 22.55 16.16 -28.38
N ASN A 155 23.02 15.71 -27.22
CA ASN A 155 22.73 16.31 -25.91
C ASN A 155 23.57 17.58 -25.63
N GLU A 156 24.55 17.86 -26.49
CA GLU A 156 25.33 19.09 -26.51
C GLU A 156 25.16 19.81 -27.86
N LEU A 157 25.36 21.14 -27.87
CA LEU A 157 25.28 21.92 -29.10
C LEU A 157 26.56 21.72 -29.92
N ASN A 158 26.41 21.27 -31.16
CA ASN A 158 27.55 20.90 -31.99
C ASN A 158 28.06 22.07 -32.83
N ILE A 159 29.36 22.34 -32.72
CA ILE A 159 30.09 23.37 -33.48
C ILE A 159 31.04 22.64 -34.43
N TYR A 160 30.76 22.69 -35.72
CA TYR A 160 31.48 22.01 -36.77
C TYR A 160 32.53 22.92 -37.39
N PHE A 161 33.76 22.43 -37.53
CA PHE A 161 34.81 23.08 -38.29
C PHE A 161 34.96 22.36 -39.63
N THR A 162 34.64 23.05 -40.72
CA THR A 162 34.64 22.54 -42.08
C THR A 162 35.45 23.46 -43.00
N CYS A 163 35.94 22.94 -44.11
CA CYS A 163 36.65 23.72 -45.13
C CYS A 163 35.78 24.05 -46.34
N SER A 164 34.48 24.27 -46.10
CA SER A 164 33.59 24.82 -47.12
C SER A 164 34.06 26.20 -47.58
N SER A 165 33.91 26.50 -48.87
CA SER A 165 34.07 27.85 -49.41
C SER A 165 32.85 28.75 -49.17
N ASN A 166 31.79 28.21 -48.56
CA ASN A 166 30.60 28.95 -48.17
C ASN A 166 30.86 29.84 -46.95
N LYS A 167 29.88 30.67 -46.60
CA LYS A 167 29.89 31.45 -45.36
C LYS A 167 29.60 30.54 -44.18
N THR A 168 30.23 30.86 -43.05
CA THR A 168 29.84 30.34 -41.74
C THR A 168 28.34 30.56 -41.53
N ASN A 169 27.69 29.60 -40.87
CA ASN A 169 26.26 29.61 -40.65
C ASN A 169 25.92 28.94 -39.31
N ALA A 170 24.75 29.28 -38.77
CA ALA A 170 24.18 28.71 -37.56
C ALA A 170 22.69 28.49 -37.71
N THR A 171 22.16 27.62 -36.85
CA THR A 171 20.73 27.38 -36.76
C THR A 171 20.09 28.39 -35.83
N MET A 172 19.00 29.01 -36.24
CA MET A 172 18.16 29.81 -35.34
C MET A 172 17.08 28.90 -34.74
N PRO A 173 16.90 28.88 -33.41
CA PRO A 173 15.82 28.10 -32.82
C PRO A 173 14.49 28.78 -33.16
N GLY A 174 13.56 28.06 -33.77
CA GLY A 174 12.21 28.56 -33.89
C GLY A 174 11.57 28.64 -32.51
N GLU A 175 10.83 29.71 -32.23
CA GLU A 175 9.94 29.77 -31.06
C GLU A 175 9.00 28.56 -31.18
N PHE A 176 8.95 27.70 -30.16
CA PHE A 176 8.12 26.48 -30.10
C PHE A 176 8.59 25.24 -30.86
N TYR A 177 9.77 25.26 -31.51
CA TYR A 177 10.37 24.06 -32.10
C TYR A 177 11.47 23.52 -31.19
N SER A 178 11.15 22.59 -30.30
CA SER A 178 12.10 21.97 -29.35
C SER A 178 12.89 20.79 -29.95
N ASN A 179 12.40 20.21 -31.04
CA ASN A 179 12.94 18.96 -31.61
C ASN A 179 14.07 19.11 -32.63
N TYR A 180 14.45 20.35 -32.91
CA TYR A 180 15.47 20.65 -33.89
C TYR A 180 16.85 20.67 -33.22
N ASN A 181 17.81 19.89 -33.75
CA ASN A 181 19.18 19.93 -33.23
C ASN A 181 19.86 21.21 -33.71
N LEU A 182 20.19 22.09 -32.76
CA LEU A 182 20.96 23.29 -33.05
C LEU A 182 22.40 22.95 -33.39
N GLY A 183 23.05 23.82 -34.15
CA GLY A 183 24.46 23.69 -34.45
C GLY A 183 25.02 24.91 -35.16
N ILE A 184 26.35 24.92 -35.29
CA ILE A 184 27.13 25.97 -35.94
C ILE A 184 28.07 25.29 -36.93
N ALA A 185 28.17 25.82 -38.15
CA ALA A 185 29.14 25.39 -39.16
C ALA A 185 30.15 26.51 -39.42
N MET A 186 31.30 26.43 -38.75
CA MET A 186 32.47 27.28 -38.99
C MET A 186 33.14 26.86 -40.30
N CYS A 187 33.11 27.75 -41.29
CA CYS A 187 33.70 27.52 -42.61
C CYS A 187 35.02 28.30 -42.74
N GLY A 188 36.12 27.63 -43.11
CA GLY A 188 37.43 28.28 -43.24
C GLY A 188 38.54 27.36 -43.71
N LYS A 189 39.73 27.92 -43.97
CA LYS A 189 40.93 27.15 -44.32
C LYS A 189 41.76 26.82 -43.08
N TRP A 190 41.32 25.84 -42.31
CA TRP A 190 41.92 25.53 -41.00
C TRP A 190 43.34 24.94 -41.08
N TYR A 191 43.75 24.39 -42.22
CA TYR A 191 45.13 23.92 -42.45
C TYR A 191 46.16 25.06 -42.61
N GLU A 192 45.70 26.29 -42.83
CA GLU A 192 46.51 27.52 -42.91
C GLU A 192 46.31 28.39 -41.64
N TYR A 193 45.80 27.81 -40.55
CA TYR A 193 45.41 28.57 -39.35
C TYR A 193 46.63 29.09 -38.57
N ASP A 194 46.75 30.41 -38.43
CA ASP A 194 47.77 31.03 -37.57
C ASP A 194 47.15 31.38 -36.19
N PRO A 195 47.48 30.63 -35.13
CA PRO A 195 46.90 30.85 -33.82
C PRO A 195 47.22 32.23 -33.23
N ASN A 196 48.33 32.87 -33.62
CA ASN A 196 48.71 34.18 -33.09
C ASN A 196 47.83 35.32 -33.60
N VAL A 197 47.18 35.12 -34.75
CA VAL A 197 46.40 36.16 -35.43
C VAL A 197 44.92 35.81 -35.50
N GLN A 198 44.52 34.53 -35.42
CA GLN A 198 43.17 34.12 -35.78
C GLN A 198 42.29 33.65 -34.60
N VAL A 199 42.88 33.28 -33.44
CA VAL A 199 42.12 32.76 -32.27
C VAL A 199 41.03 33.72 -31.80
N TRP A 200 41.37 35.00 -31.67
CA TRP A 200 40.45 36.01 -31.19
C TRP A 200 39.32 36.30 -32.21
N ALA A 201 39.64 36.33 -33.51
CA ALA A 201 38.68 36.54 -34.59
C ALA A 201 37.73 35.34 -34.74
N THR A 202 38.27 34.12 -34.63
CA THR A 202 37.48 32.88 -34.68
C THR A 202 36.54 32.77 -33.49
N GLY A 203 37.03 33.09 -32.29
CA GLY A 203 36.18 33.16 -31.09
C GLY A 203 35.03 34.17 -31.25
N GLY A 204 35.29 35.35 -31.81
CA GLY A 204 34.25 36.33 -32.15
C GLY A 204 33.31 35.88 -33.28
N GLY A 205 33.80 35.05 -34.21
CA GLY A 205 33.00 34.32 -35.19
C GLY A 205 31.99 33.40 -34.52
N ILE A 206 32.46 32.52 -33.64
CA ILE A 206 31.60 31.61 -32.88
C ILE A 206 30.61 32.39 -32.02
N CYS A 207 30.98 33.53 -31.45
CA CYS A 207 30.03 34.37 -30.70
C CYS A 207 28.85 34.85 -31.54
N HIS A 208 29.11 35.26 -32.79
CA HIS A 208 28.06 35.69 -33.72
C HIS A 208 27.09 34.55 -34.04
N GLU A 209 27.65 33.40 -34.40
CA GLU A 209 26.88 32.20 -34.74
C GLU A 209 26.12 31.63 -33.56
N MET A 210 26.72 31.66 -32.36
CA MET A 210 26.04 31.29 -31.13
C MET A 210 24.87 32.25 -30.85
N GLY A 211 24.99 33.54 -31.18
CA GLY A 211 23.90 34.49 -31.09
C GLY A 211 22.67 34.05 -31.90
N HIS A 212 22.86 33.47 -33.09
CA HIS A 212 21.76 32.86 -33.84
C HIS A 212 21.14 31.66 -33.11
N CYS A 213 21.95 30.76 -32.55
CA CYS A 213 21.47 29.66 -31.69
C CYS A 213 20.73 30.16 -30.43
N LEU A 214 20.98 31.40 -30.00
CA LEU A 214 20.28 32.10 -28.93
C LEU A 214 19.07 32.93 -29.42
N ASN A 215 18.57 32.68 -30.64
CA ASN A 215 17.42 33.37 -31.24
C ASN A 215 17.65 34.86 -31.56
N LEU A 216 18.89 35.26 -31.85
CA LEU A 216 19.22 36.63 -32.28
C LEU A 216 19.42 36.68 -33.79
N GLY A 217 18.78 37.65 -34.44
CA GLY A 217 19.06 38.02 -35.83
C GLY A 217 20.23 38.99 -35.93
N HIS A 218 20.74 39.20 -37.13
CA HIS A 218 21.68 40.29 -37.40
C HIS A 218 21.12 41.65 -37.00
N THR A 219 22.02 42.57 -36.65
CA THR A 219 21.67 44.00 -36.43
C THR A 219 21.54 44.81 -37.73
N TYR A 220 21.63 44.14 -38.87
CA TYR A 220 21.54 44.66 -40.23
C TYR A 220 20.71 43.68 -41.09
N PRO A 221 20.15 44.11 -42.23
CA PRO A 221 19.32 43.24 -43.07
C PRO A 221 20.01 41.94 -43.51
N GLY A 222 19.30 40.81 -43.43
CA GLY A 222 19.81 39.46 -43.74
C GLY A 222 20.14 38.62 -42.50
N GLY A 223 20.49 37.34 -42.69
CA GLY A 223 20.89 36.42 -41.61
C GLY A 223 19.93 36.36 -40.41
N GLY A 224 18.67 36.08 -40.70
CA GLY A 224 17.61 35.99 -39.68
C GLY A 224 16.83 37.28 -39.44
N THR A 225 17.25 38.40 -40.04
CA THR A 225 16.59 39.70 -39.88
C THR A 225 15.95 40.17 -41.19
N SER A 226 14.69 40.64 -41.12
CA SER A 226 13.97 41.20 -42.26
C SER A 226 14.66 42.42 -42.88
N CYS A 227 14.46 42.58 -44.19
CA CYS A 227 14.87 43.72 -45.00
C CYS A 227 13.92 44.94 -44.91
N SER A 228 12.97 44.90 -43.98
CA SER A 228 12.04 46.01 -43.70
C SER A 228 11.87 46.19 -42.20
N LEU A 229 11.64 47.42 -41.76
CA LEU A 229 11.34 47.68 -40.35
C LEU A 229 10.13 46.86 -39.87
N ALA A 230 9.03 46.85 -40.63
CA ALA A 230 7.82 46.14 -40.26
C ALA A 230 8.09 44.65 -40.04
N GLY A 231 8.94 44.05 -40.87
CA GLY A 231 9.37 42.67 -40.69
C GLY A 231 10.33 42.48 -39.50
N MET A 232 11.23 43.42 -39.21
CA MET A 232 12.09 43.32 -38.02
C MET A 232 11.28 43.40 -36.74
N VAL A 233 10.26 44.26 -36.69
CA VAL A 233 9.31 44.33 -35.57
C VAL A 233 8.49 43.05 -35.48
N ALA A 234 7.95 42.55 -36.59
CA ALA A 234 7.18 41.30 -36.63
C ALA A 234 8.00 40.06 -36.22
N GLN A 235 9.31 40.05 -36.46
CA GLN A 235 10.24 38.99 -36.08
C GLN A 235 10.92 39.24 -34.71
N GLU A 236 10.47 40.24 -33.95
CA GLU A 236 11.06 40.65 -32.67
C GLU A 236 12.59 40.82 -32.73
N SER A 237 13.09 41.35 -33.84
CA SER A 237 14.52 41.57 -34.12
C SER A 237 14.89 43.06 -34.13
N TRP A 238 13.91 43.94 -33.89
CA TRP A 238 14.12 45.36 -33.62
C TRP A 238 14.17 45.60 -32.11
N PHE A 239 15.27 46.14 -31.60
CA PHE A 239 15.46 46.45 -30.18
C PHE A 239 15.69 47.95 -29.99
N ALA A 240 14.79 48.62 -29.26
CA ALA A 240 14.90 50.06 -28.99
C ALA A 240 16.17 50.42 -28.20
N ASP A 241 16.67 49.49 -27.38
CA ASP A 241 17.89 49.68 -26.60
C ASP A 241 19.20 49.48 -27.38
N LEU A 242 19.07 49.12 -28.66
CA LEU A 242 20.16 48.97 -29.60
C LEU A 242 20.06 49.99 -30.74
N PHE A 243 18.84 50.23 -31.25
CA PHE A 243 18.58 51.09 -32.39
C PHE A 243 17.90 52.42 -32.04
N GLY A 244 17.72 52.79 -30.76
CA GLY A 244 17.21 54.09 -30.30
C GLY A 244 15.74 54.47 -30.60
N GLU A 245 15.25 55.52 -29.93
CA GLU A 245 13.91 56.13 -30.08
C GLU A 245 13.98 57.69 -30.10
N PRO A 246 12.97 58.41 -30.66
CA PRO A 246 11.75 57.93 -31.27
C PRO A 246 12.00 57.46 -32.70
N PHE A 247 11.32 56.40 -33.13
CA PHE A 247 11.29 56.00 -34.54
C PHE A 247 10.80 57.17 -35.44
N PRO A 248 11.44 57.46 -36.59
CA PRO A 248 12.58 56.79 -37.25
C PRO A 248 13.97 57.33 -36.89
N GLY A 249 14.14 57.88 -35.70
CA GLY A 249 15.31 58.63 -35.23
C GLY A 249 16.58 57.84 -34.89
N ASN A 250 16.62 56.51 -35.05
CA ASN A 250 17.86 55.71 -35.12
C ASN A 250 17.61 54.38 -35.91
N ALA A 251 18.61 53.90 -36.67
CA ALA A 251 18.49 52.98 -37.81
C ALA A 251 19.31 51.70 -37.62
N PHE A 252 19.12 50.68 -38.48
CA PHE A 252 19.93 49.45 -38.40
C PHE A 252 21.41 49.72 -38.73
N HIS A 253 22.28 48.85 -38.21
CA HIS A 253 23.73 48.94 -38.39
C HIS A 253 24.18 48.60 -39.81
N LEU A 254 25.40 49.01 -40.17
CA LEU A 254 25.96 48.77 -41.51
C LEU A 254 26.64 47.41 -41.65
N SER A 255 26.58 46.86 -42.86
CA SER A 255 27.25 45.61 -43.27
C SER A 255 28.45 45.89 -44.19
N SER A 256 29.44 45.00 -44.17
CA SER A 256 30.69 45.13 -44.94
C SER A 256 30.70 44.49 -46.34
N ASN A 257 29.59 43.90 -46.78
CA ASN A 257 29.53 43.20 -48.07
C ASN A 257 28.90 44.05 -49.18
N TYR A 258 29.71 44.35 -50.21
CA TYR A 258 29.33 45.03 -51.46
C TYR A 258 28.21 44.32 -52.26
N SER A 259 27.86 43.08 -51.90
CA SER A 259 26.87 42.25 -52.61
C SER A 259 25.47 42.23 -51.98
N ILE A 260 25.27 42.80 -50.78
CA ILE A 260 23.94 43.30 -50.41
C ILE A 260 23.91 44.76 -50.89
N SER A 261 24.01 44.93 -52.22
CA SER A 261 23.27 46.00 -52.84
C SER A 261 21.83 45.75 -52.43
N CYS A 262 21.36 46.54 -51.47
CA CYS A 262 19.95 46.68 -51.17
C CYS A 262 19.26 47.01 -52.49
N GLY A 263 18.85 45.97 -53.19
CA GLY A 263 18.17 46.08 -54.46
C GLY A 263 16.79 46.67 -54.22
N THR A 264 15.96 46.68 -55.25
CA THR A 264 14.54 47.08 -55.15
C THR A 264 13.73 46.30 -54.09
N SER A 265 14.31 45.25 -53.48
CA SER A 265 13.73 44.39 -52.44
C SER A 265 14.03 44.80 -50.99
N CYS A 266 14.89 45.79 -50.73
CA CYS A 266 15.23 46.24 -49.37
C CYS A 266 15.16 47.78 -49.27
N PRO A 267 13.94 48.37 -49.22
CA PRO A 267 13.73 49.81 -49.36
C PRO A 267 14.32 50.66 -48.23
N ASP A 268 14.49 50.06 -47.04
CA ASP A 268 14.91 50.80 -45.84
C ASP A 268 16.44 50.88 -45.68
N CYS A 269 17.22 50.23 -46.55
CA CYS A 269 18.68 50.09 -46.44
C CYS A 269 19.50 51.22 -47.11
N PRO A 270 20.40 51.94 -46.39
CA PRO A 270 21.32 52.90 -46.99
C PRO A 270 22.31 52.18 -47.89
N PRO A 271 22.61 52.72 -49.08
CA PRO A 271 23.51 52.13 -50.07
C PRO A 271 24.99 52.35 -49.71
N ILE A 272 25.39 52.14 -48.45
CA ILE A 272 26.74 52.43 -47.94
C ILE A 272 27.39 51.16 -47.38
N THR A 273 28.62 50.90 -47.83
CA THR A 273 29.47 49.80 -47.39
C THR A 273 30.59 50.32 -46.50
N ILE A 274 30.89 49.64 -45.40
CA ILE A 274 32.06 49.89 -44.55
C ILE A 274 32.96 48.66 -44.50
N GLU A 275 34.26 48.80 -44.25
CA GLU A 275 35.14 47.62 -44.16
C GLU A 275 34.77 46.74 -42.95
N GLY A 276 34.89 45.41 -43.08
CA GLY A 276 34.50 44.46 -42.01
C GLY A 276 35.37 44.51 -40.75
N ASN A 277 36.50 45.20 -40.83
CA ASN A 277 37.44 45.49 -39.75
C ASN A 277 37.35 46.96 -39.28
N ALA A 278 36.36 47.73 -39.73
CA ALA A 278 36.17 49.10 -39.28
C ALA A 278 36.02 49.16 -37.76
N ASP A 279 36.78 50.06 -37.13
CA ASP A 279 36.75 50.27 -35.69
C ASP A 279 35.44 50.99 -35.33
N PRO A 280 34.54 50.38 -34.54
CA PRO A 280 33.28 50.99 -34.17
C PRO A 280 33.44 52.18 -33.21
N TYR A 281 34.65 52.45 -32.72
CA TYR A 281 34.94 53.64 -31.90
C TYR A 281 35.55 54.80 -32.71
N ASP A 282 35.76 54.62 -34.02
CA ASP A 282 36.31 55.64 -34.90
C ASP A 282 35.20 56.50 -35.51
N ASN A 283 35.09 57.74 -35.02
CA ASN A 283 34.10 58.71 -35.46
C ASN A 283 34.44 59.41 -36.79
N SER A 284 35.51 59.00 -37.48
CA SER A 284 35.88 59.56 -38.78
C SER A 284 35.11 58.95 -39.96
N TYR A 285 34.47 57.80 -39.76
CA TYR A 285 33.65 57.14 -40.79
C TYR A 285 32.35 57.90 -41.07
N GLN A 286 31.93 57.90 -42.34
CA GLN A 286 30.58 58.33 -42.70
C GLN A 286 29.58 57.34 -42.10
N TYR A 287 28.64 57.83 -41.28
CA TYR A 287 27.72 57.00 -40.47
C TYR A 287 28.43 56.13 -39.42
N SER A 288 29.46 56.67 -38.75
CA SER A 288 30.17 56.00 -37.65
C SER A 288 29.22 55.55 -36.52
N ASP A 289 28.10 56.25 -36.33
CA ASP A 289 26.99 55.90 -35.43
C ASP A 289 26.31 54.57 -35.80
N ARG A 290 26.54 54.01 -36.99
CA ARG A 290 25.96 52.72 -37.43
C ARG A 290 26.98 51.58 -37.48
N VAL A 291 28.17 51.79 -36.96
CA VAL A 291 29.26 50.81 -36.87
C VAL A 291 29.28 50.28 -35.44
N THR A 292 29.01 48.99 -35.26
CA THR A 292 28.74 48.44 -33.93
C THR A 292 29.79 47.45 -33.46
N ASN A 293 30.01 47.39 -32.14
CA ASN A 293 30.73 46.30 -31.48
C ASN A 293 29.81 45.14 -31.05
N ASN A 294 28.54 45.15 -31.46
CA ASN A 294 27.56 44.11 -31.14
C ASN A 294 27.95 42.74 -31.73
N PHE A 295 27.69 41.64 -31.02
CA PHE A 295 27.92 40.28 -31.53
C PHE A 295 27.25 40.03 -32.88
N MET A 296 26.02 40.54 -33.03
CA MET A 296 25.20 40.37 -34.22
C MET A 296 25.48 41.45 -35.30
N GLY A 297 26.57 42.21 -35.12
CA GLY A 297 27.13 43.12 -36.13
C GLY A 297 28.08 42.42 -37.11
N ASN A 298 28.50 43.15 -38.13
CA ASN A 298 29.42 42.65 -39.16
C ASN A 298 30.89 43.10 -38.96
N GLN A 299 31.20 43.69 -37.80
CA GLN A 299 32.53 44.15 -37.42
C GLN A 299 33.31 43.01 -36.75
N TRP A 300 33.97 42.17 -37.56
CA TRP A 300 34.53 40.88 -37.15
C TRP A 300 35.43 40.99 -35.92
N ASN A 301 36.17 42.08 -35.83
CA ASN A 301 37.20 42.28 -34.82
C ASN A 301 36.66 42.82 -33.48
N HIS A 302 35.42 43.28 -33.45
CA HIS A 302 34.89 44.08 -32.35
C HIS A 302 33.67 43.49 -31.66
N ARG A 303 33.23 42.28 -32.03
CA ARG A 303 32.10 41.55 -31.41
C ARG A 303 32.33 41.30 -29.91
N LYS A 304 31.88 42.25 -29.07
CA LYS A 304 32.11 42.30 -27.62
C LYS A 304 30.90 42.79 -26.81
N TYR A 305 29.76 43.06 -27.44
CA TYR A 305 28.57 43.63 -26.81
C TYR A 305 27.26 42.93 -27.24
N LEU A 306 26.28 42.91 -26.34
CA LEU A 306 24.87 42.61 -26.60
C LEU A 306 24.02 43.60 -25.79
N SER A 307 22.91 44.07 -26.37
CA SER A 307 21.99 44.94 -25.63
C SER A 307 21.23 44.15 -24.55
N PRO A 308 20.76 44.80 -23.47
CA PRO A 308 19.93 44.14 -22.46
C PRO A 308 18.75 43.35 -23.05
N SER A 309 18.06 43.88 -24.05
CA SER A 309 16.92 43.22 -24.69
C SER A 309 17.34 42.04 -25.56
N GLN A 310 18.50 42.09 -26.23
CA GLN A 310 19.05 40.89 -26.89
C GLN A 310 19.37 39.80 -25.87
N ILE A 311 19.95 40.16 -24.71
CA ILE A 311 20.22 39.21 -23.62
C ILE A 311 18.89 38.64 -23.09
N GLY A 312 17.87 39.47 -22.90
CA GLY A 312 16.52 39.03 -22.52
C GLY A 312 15.91 38.06 -23.52
N LYS A 313 16.01 38.34 -24.83
CA LYS A 313 15.50 37.43 -25.88
C LYS A 313 16.23 36.08 -25.87
N ALA A 314 17.55 36.10 -25.67
CA ALA A 314 18.35 34.87 -25.52
C ALA A 314 17.94 34.06 -24.28
N HIS A 315 17.71 34.72 -23.14
CA HIS A 315 17.20 34.08 -21.93
C HIS A 315 15.81 33.48 -22.17
N ARG A 316 14.87 34.20 -22.81
CA ARG A 316 13.55 33.68 -23.16
C ARG A 316 13.65 32.44 -24.06
N ALA A 317 14.56 32.43 -25.03
CA ALA A 317 14.79 31.27 -25.89
C ALA A 317 15.19 30.01 -25.09
N ALA A 318 15.88 30.16 -23.95
CA ALA A 318 16.25 29.06 -23.07
C ALA A 318 15.07 28.47 -22.26
N TYR A 319 13.89 29.12 -22.25
CA TYR A 319 12.67 28.60 -21.64
C TYR A 319 11.82 27.82 -22.67
N PHE A 320 11.66 28.36 -23.89
CA PHE A 320 10.64 27.88 -24.85
C PHE A 320 11.17 27.15 -26.09
N SER A 321 12.45 27.28 -26.41
CA SER A 321 12.99 26.77 -27.68
C SER A 321 13.92 25.57 -27.50
N ALA A 322 14.35 24.95 -28.62
CA ALA A 322 15.33 23.86 -28.62
C ALA A 322 16.63 24.19 -27.87
N LEU A 323 16.98 25.47 -27.68
CA LEU A 323 18.15 25.90 -26.91
C LEU A 323 18.19 25.27 -25.51
N ARG A 324 17.02 25.16 -24.87
CA ARG A 324 16.89 24.68 -23.50
C ARG A 324 17.45 23.26 -23.30
N ARG A 325 17.52 22.45 -24.35
CA ARG A 325 18.05 21.08 -24.31
C ARG A 325 19.53 21.01 -23.96
N TYR A 326 20.26 22.06 -24.30
CA TYR A 326 21.71 22.15 -24.12
C TYR A 326 22.11 22.84 -22.82
N VAL A 327 21.15 23.43 -22.10
CA VAL A 327 21.38 24.10 -20.82
C VAL A 327 21.46 23.04 -19.73
N LYS A 328 22.51 23.07 -18.90
CA LYS A 328 22.68 22.14 -17.79
C LYS A 328 21.51 22.22 -16.81
N ASP A 329 21.18 21.10 -16.19
CA ASP A 329 20.09 20.99 -15.23
C ASP A 329 20.35 21.82 -13.95
N ASN A 330 21.60 21.87 -13.49
CA ASN A 330 22.02 22.61 -12.28
C ASN A 330 22.01 24.15 -12.39
N CYS A 331 21.32 24.71 -13.37
CA CYS A 331 21.16 26.17 -13.54
C CYS A 331 19.91 26.70 -12.82
N TYR A 332 19.56 26.08 -11.69
CA TYR A 332 18.41 26.40 -10.84
C TYR A 332 18.62 27.72 -10.07
N ASP A 333 17.57 28.54 -9.99
CA ASP A 333 17.48 29.81 -9.28
C ASP A 333 16.63 29.65 -8.03
N GLU A 334 17.30 29.33 -6.92
CA GLU A 334 16.66 29.11 -5.62
C GLU A 334 16.13 30.39 -4.94
N ASN A 335 16.53 31.57 -5.42
CA ASN A 335 16.28 32.84 -4.72
C ASN A 335 15.16 33.67 -5.35
N ASN A 336 14.73 33.34 -6.57
CA ASN A 336 13.77 34.14 -7.33
C ASN A 336 12.63 33.26 -7.87
N PRO A 337 11.68 32.81 -7.04
CA PRO A 337 10.57 31.96 -7.47
C PRO A 337 9.63 32.67 -8.46
N ILE A 338 8.97 31.89 -9.32
CA ILE A 338 7.82 32.35 -10.11
C ILE A 338 6.60 32.37 -9.19
N ILE A 339 6.15 33.58 -8.84
CA ILE A 339 4.91 33.78 -8.08
C ILE A 339 3.71 33.84 -9.03
N ILE A 340 2.67 33.06 -8.75
CA ILE A 340 1.36 33.06 -9.39
C ILE A 340 0.34 33.50 -8.34
N ASP A 341 -0.06 34.77 -8.39
CA ASP A 341 -0.95 35.43 -7.41
C ASP A 341 -2.34 35.75 -7.98
N ASN A 342 -2.58 35.34 -9.23
CA ASN A 342 -3.84 35.43 -9.97
C ASN A 342 -3.99 34.18 -10.85
N ASN A 343 -5.21 33.84 -11.25
CA ASN A 343 -5.46 32.65 -12.06
C ASN A 343 -4.69 32.71 -13.39
N GLU A 344 -3.88 31.69 -13.66
CA GLU A 344 -3.08 31.54 -14.88
C GLU A 344 -3.32 30.16 -15.51
N THR A 345 -3.51 30.12 -16.84
CA THR A 345 -3.46 28.89 -17.63
C THR A 345 -2.15 28.86 -18.42
N TRP A 346 -1.41 27.77 -18.32
CA TRP A 346 -0.14 27.53 -19.02
C TRP A 346 -0.38 26.57 -20.18
N ASP A 347 -0.79 27.15 -21.32
CA ASP A 347 -1.09 26.46 -22.58
C ASP A 347 0.13 26.39 -23.52
N PHE A 348 1.33 26.36 -22.95
CA PHE A 348 2.60 26.44 -23.68
C PHE A 348 3.66 25.54 -23.06
N ASN A 349 4.59 25.09 -23.91
CA ASN A 349 5.68 24.22 -23.49
C ASN A 349 6.83 25.06 -22.91
N ILE A 350 7.17 24.87 -21.62
CA ILE A 350 8.14 25.68 -20.91
C ILE A 350 9.11 24.82 -20.08
N ARG A 351 10.40 25.19 -20.12
CA ARG A 351 11.35 24.81 -19.06
C ARG A 351 11.55 25.99 -18.14
N VAL A 352 11.16 25.84 -16.89
CA VAL A 352 11.43 26.85 -15.85
C VAL A 352 12.78 26.58 -15.20
N TYR A 353 13.34 27.59 -14.54
CA TYR A 353 14.62 27.47 -13.82
C TYR A 353 14.48 27.90 -12.36
N GLN A 354 13.25 27.99 -11.87
CA GLN A 354 12.86 28.54 -10.57
C GLN A 354 11.89 27.58 -9.88
N ASP A 355 11.68 27.80 -8.59
CA ASP A 355 10.47 27.32 -7.92
C ASP A 355 9.22 27.99 -8.50
N ILE A 356 8.09 27.31 -8.41
CA ILE A 356 6.76 27.84 -8.71
C ILE A 356 5.99 27.94 -7.40
N ILE A 357 5.47 29.12 -7.07
CA ILE A 357 4.64 29.35 -5.88
C ILE A 357 3.29 29.87 -6.34
N ILE A 358 2.23 29.16 -6.00
CA ILE A 358 0.84 29.54 -6.27
C ILE A 358 0.23 30.01 -4.96
N GLU A 359 -0.23 31.26 -4.93
CA GLU A 359 -0.69 31.91 -3.71
C GLU A 359 -1.89 32.84 -3.94
N ASN A 360 -2.35 33.51 -2.87
CA ASN A 360 -3.43 34.49 -2.94
C ASN A 360 -4.75 33.94 -3.51
N ASN A 361 -5.07 32.67 -3.19
CA ASN A 361 -6.24 31.94 -3.71
C ASN A 361 -6.24 31.79 -5.25
N ALA A 362 -5.08 31.90 -5.89
CA ALA A 362 -4.94 31.70 -7.32
C ALA A 362 -4.96 30.22 -7.71
N GLN A 363 -5.36 29.99 -8.96
CA GLN A 363 -5.23 28.71 -9.66
C GLN A 363 -4.16 28.78 -10.75
N CYS A 364 -3.25 27.81 -10.79
CA CYS A 364 -2.41 27.57 -11.96
C CYS A 364 -2.85 26.28 -12.66
N GLU A 365 -3.25 26.39 -13.92
CA GLU A 365 -3.68 25.27 -14.74
C GLU A 365 -2.65 24.98 -15.82
N ILE A 366 -2.04 23.79 -15.79
CA ILE A 366 -1.03 23.35 -16.75
C ILE A 366 -1.70 22.42 -17.75
N THR A 367 -1.89 22.88 -18.99
CA THR A 367 -2.57 22.10 -20.07
C THR A 367 -1.59 21.60 -21.15
N CYS A 368 -0.34 22.08 -21.11
CA CYS A 368 0.73 21.67 -22.01
C CYS A 368 1.84 20.92 -21.22
N HIS A 369 3.10 21.37 -21.29
CA HIS A 369 4.24 20.66 -20.71
C HIS A 369 5.16 21.59 -19.93
N VAL A 370 5.49 21.20 -18.71
CA VAL A 370 6.42 21.91 -17.82
C VAL A 370 7.61 21.02 -17.48
N GLU A 371 8.81 21.52 -17.77
CA GLU A 371 10.08 20.93 -17.33
C GLU A 371 10.66 21.72 -16.15
N LEU A 372 11.02 21.02 -15.08
CA LEU A 372 11.60 21.59 -13.86
C LEU A 372 13.01 21.03 -13.61
N PRO A 373 13.94 21.85 -13.08
CA PRO A 373 15.26 21.37 -12.69
C PRO A 373 15.18 20.51 -11.42
N TYR A 374 16.20 19.67 -11.19
CA TYR A 374 16.16 18.63 -10.15
C TYR A 374 15.88 19.10 -8.71
N ASN A 375 16.19 20.37 -8.38
CA ASN A 375 16.00 20.95 -7.05
C ASN A 375 14.77 21.87 -6.94
N ALA A 376 14.05 22.12 -8.03
CA ALA A 376 12.90 23.00 -7.98
C ALA A 376 11.75 22.38 -7.18
N LYS A 377 10.87 23.25 -6.72
CA LYS A 377 9.63 22.95 -6.03
C LYS A 377 8.45 23.60 -6.72
N ILE A 378 7.29 22.96 -6.59
CA ILE A 378 6.01 23.60 -6.77
C ILE A 378 5.35 23.68 -5.40
N ILE A 379 5.02 24.89 -4.94
CA ILE A 379 4.40 25.14 -3.64
C ILE A 379 3.01 25.72 -3.88
N VAL A 380 1.98 25.06 -3.39
CA VAL A 380 0.59 25.52 -3.46
C VAL A 380 0.17 25.95 -2.07
N ARG A 381 0.01 27.27 -1.88
CA ARG A 381 -0.35 27.83 -0.58
C ARG A 381 -1.83 27.62 -0.25
N ASN A 382 -2.20 27.88 1.00
CA ASN A 382 -3.58 27.84 1.46
C ASN A 382 -4.54 28.61 0.52
N GLY A 383 -5.64 27.97 0.15
CA GLY A 383 -6.68 28.51 -0.73
C GLY A 383 -6.35 28.49 -2.23
N SER A 384 -5.13 28.12 -2.61
CA SER A 384 -4.68 28.04 -3.99
C SER A 384 -4.77 26.63 -4.56
N THR A 385 -4.79 26.53 -5.90
CA THR A 385 -4.98 25.27 -6.62
C THR A 385 -3.95 25.10 -7.73
N LEU A 386 -3.34 23.91 -7.83
CA LEU A 386 -2.60 23.45 -9.00
C LEU A 386 -3.46 22.43 -9.77
N VAL A 387 -3.71 22.70 -11.04
CA VAL A 387 -4.43 21.79 -11.95
C VAL A 387 -3.45 21.27 -13.00
N VAL A 388 -3.39 19.95 -13.16
CA VAL A 388 -2.52 19.27 -14.14
C VAL A 388 -3.40 18.56 -15.18
N ASP A 389 -3.58 19.21 -16.32
CA ASP A 389 -4.25 18.73 -17.57
C ASP A 389 -3.22 18.58 -18.71
N GLY A 390 -1.98 18.29 -18.32
CA GLY A 390 -0.81 18.24 -19.20
C GLY A 390 0.25 17.35 -18.57
N SER A 391 1.53 17.74 -18.65
CA SER A 391 2.60 17.00 -17.98
C SER A 391 3.60 17.88 -17.23
N ILE A 392 4.04 17.36 -16.09
CA ILE A 392 5.13 17.89 -15.29
C ILE A 392 6.26 16.85 -15.25
N THR A 393 7.45 17.24 -15.69
CA THR A 393 8.63 16.36 -15.79
C THR A 393 9.92 17.08 -15.42
N GLY A 394 11.01 16.33 -15.38
CA GLY A 394 12.36 16.85 -15.28
C GLY A 394 12.84 17.43 -16.61
N VAL A 395 14.03 18.03 -16.59
CA VAL A 395 14.66 18.60 -17.78
C VAL A 395 14.76 17.57 -18.91
N ASN A 396 14.37 17.98 -20.12
CA ASN A 396 14.33 17.13 -21.32
C ASN A 396 13.35 15.95 -21.26
N GLY A 397 12.31 16.01 -20.40
CA GLY A 397 11.32 14.94 -20.27
C GLY A 397 11.75 13.79 -19.36
N GLU A 398 12.87 13.94 -18.65
CA GLU A 398 13.36 12.96 -17.69
C GLU A 398 12.49 12.91 -16.41
N ALA A 399 12.72 11.92 -15.56
CA ALA A 399 12.02 11.82 -14.28
C ALA A 399 12.44 12.96 -13.33
N TRP A 400 11.48 13.73 -12.82
CA TRP A 400 11.77 14.91 -11.99
C TRP A 400 12.12 14.55 -10.54
N ARG A 401 13.20 15.11 -10.02
CA ARG A 401 13.71 14.81 -8.66
C ARG A 401 13.26 15.83 -7.60
N GLY A 402 12.42 16.79 -7.99
CA GLY A 402 11.92 17.85 -7.12
C GLY A 402 10.64 17.47 -6.37
N GLN A 403 9.98 18.47 -5.82
CA GLN A 403 8.87 18.27 -4.88
C GLN A 403 7.66 19.12 -5.23
N ILE A 404 6.46 18.54 -5.09
CA ILE A 404 5.19 19.27 -5.08
C ILE A 404 4.69 19.31 -3.64
N ASP A 405 4.66 20.49 -3.04
CA ASP A 405 4.20 20.76 -1.68
C ASP A 405 2.83 21.43 -1.73
N ILE A 406 1.76 20.69 -1.39
CA ILE A 406 0.42 21.24 -1.24
C ILE A 406 0.22 21.56 0.24
N GLU A 407 0.34 22.85 0.58
CA GLU A 407 0.20 23.32 1.95
C GLU A 407 -1.24 23.16 2.45
N PRO A 408 -1.46 23.15 3.79
CA PRO A 408 -2.79 23.02 4.37
C PRO A 408 -3.80 24.02 3.77
N GLY A 409 -4.91 23.50 3.22
CA GLY A 409 -5.96 24.28 2.56
C GLY A 409 -5.72 24.55 1.07
N GLY A 410 -4.60 24.10 0.51
CA GLY A 410 -4.36 24.08 -0.94
C GLY A 410 -4.92 22.82 -1.61
N GLU A 411 -4.95 22.83 -2.93
CA GLU A 411 -5.49 21.72 -3.72
C GLU A 411 -4.60 21.35 -4.91
N LEU A 412 -4.46 20.04 -5.15
CA LEU A 412 -3.88 19.47 -6.37
C LEU A 412 -4.97 18.70 -7.11
N ILE A 413 -5.24 19.08 -8.35
CA ILE A 413 -6.13 18.37 -9.26
C ILE A 413 -5.29 17.77 -10.38
N ILE A 414 -5.34 16.46 -10.55
CA ILE A 414 -4.78 15.79 -11.74
C ILE A 414 -5.97 15.41 -12.60
N GLU A 415 -6.13 16.14 -13.70
CA GLU A 415 -7.26 16.00 -14.62
C GLU A 415 -7.20 14.69 -15.40
N ASP A 416 -8.25 14.45 -16.18
CA ASP A 416 -8.29 13.31 -17.09
C ASP A 416 -7.05 13.34 -17.98
N ASP A 417 -6.27 12.27 -17.95
CA ASP A 417 -4.99 12.18 -18.64
C ASP A 417 -3.89 13.19 -18.21
N GLY A 418 -4.00 13.83 -17.04
CA GLY A 418 -2.87 14.59 -16.47
C GLY A 418 -1.71 13.67 -16.08
N GLN A 419 -0.45 14.13 -16.20
CA GLN A 419 0.75 13.34 -15.87
C GLN A 419 1.73 14.08 -14.96
N ILE A 420 2.19 13.41 -13.90
CA ILE A 420 3.32 13.86 -13.07
C ILE A 420 4.39 12.77 -13.05
N PHE A 421 5.60 13.09 -13.51
CA PHE A 421 6.70 12.14 -13.63
C PHE A 421 7.86 12.44 -12.66
N LEU A 422 7.99 11.62 -11.61
CA LEU A 422 8.97 11.76 -10.55
C LEU A 422 10.07 10.69 -10.59
N GLY A 423 11.30 11.12 -10.35
CA GLY A 423 12.55 10.35 -10.31
C GLY A 423 13.10 10.17 -8.91
N GLU A 424 14.39 9.88 -8.78
CA GLU A 424 15.04 9.67 -7.49
C GLU A 424 14.84 10.86 -6.54
N GLY A 425 14.22 10.58 -5.38
CA GLY A 425 13.96 11.55 -4.31
C GLY A 425 12.76 12.47 -4.55
N GLY A 426 12.11 12.39 -5.73
CA GLY A 426 10.98 13.25 -6.05
C GLY A 426 9.73 12.91 -5.26
N SER A 427 8.96 13.90 -4.83
CA SER A 427 7.78 13.68 -3.98
C SER A 427 6.59 14.59 -4.28
N ILE A 428 5.39 14.09 -3.97
CA ILE A 428 4.18 14.89 -3.84
C ILE A 428 3.75 14.80 -2.37
N VAL A 429 3.54 15.93 -1.71
CA VAL A 429 3.10 15.99 -0.32
C VAL A 429 1.77 16.72 -0.24
N ILE A 430 0.73 16.01 0.21
CA ILE A 430 -0.59 16.57 0.50
C ILE A 430 -0.66 16.80 2.00
N ASP A 431 -0.40 18.03 2.44
CA ASP A 431 -0.19 18.34 3.86
C ASP A 431 -1.49 18.66 4.62
N LYS A 432 -1.41 18.80 5.94
CA LYS A 432 -2.49 19.34 6.77
C LYS A 432 -1.98 20.04 8.01
N SER A 433 -2.78 20.98 8.52
CA SER A 433 -2.62 21.58 9.82
C SER A 433 -3.74 21.10 10.76
N SER A 434 -3.83 21.72 11.94
CA SER A 434 -4.97 21.50 12.85
C SER A 434 -6.28 22.14 12.35
N THR A 435 -6.20 23.12 11.44
CA THR A 435 -7.35 23.93 10.98
C THR A 435 -7.69 23.70 9.52
N ASP A 436 -6.69 23.40 8.70
CA ASP A 436 -6.80 23.35 7.24
C ASP A 436 -6.23 22.03 6.73
N ILE A 437 -6.79 21.54 5.62
CA ILE A 437 -6.46 20.23 5.07
C ILE A 437 -6.22 20.42 3.57
N ALA A 438 -5.05 20.01 3.08
CA ALA A 438 -4.81 19.96 1.64
C ALA A 438 -5.57 18.79 1.01
N THR A 439 -5.93 18.93 -0.27
CA THR A 439 -6.67 17.90 -1.00
C THR A 439 -5.97 17.52 -2.30
N LEU A 440 -5.87 16.22 -2.56
CA LEU A 440 -5.57 15.67 -3.88
C LEU A 440 -6.88 15.17 -4.52
N ILE A 441 -7.20 15.68 -5.71
CA ILE A 441 -8.26 15.18 -6.59
C ILE A 441 -7.59 14.38 -7.72
N TYR A 442 -7.94 13.09 -7.82
CA TYR A 442 -7.43 12.16 -8.82
C TYR A 442 -8.54 11.76 -9.78
N ASN A 443 -8.50 12.28 -11.01
CA ASN A 443 -9.51 12.05 -12.05
C ASN A 443 -9.21 10.81 -12.91
N PHE A 444 -10.06 10.54 -13.90
CA PHE A 444 -10.02 9.31 -14.67
C PHE A 444 -8.84 9.32 -15.66
N GLY A 445 -7.95 8.33 -15.58
CA GLY A 445 -6.78 8.25 -16.48
C GLY A 445 -5.61 9.18 -16.08
N ALA A 446 -5.74 9.89 -14.95
CA ALA A 446 -4.61 10.57 -14.30
C ALA A 446 -3.42 9.61 -14.10
N GLU A 447 -2.20 10.11 -14.30
CA GLU A 447 -0.99 9.30 -14.23
C GLU A 447 0.05 9.91 -13.29
N ILE A 448 0.38 9.16 -12.24
CA ILE A 448 1.52 9.47 -11.36
C ILE A 448 2.58 8.41 -11.61
N VAL A 449 3.76 8.83 -12.08
CA VAL A 449 4.90 7.95 -12.34
C VAL A 449 5.96 8.19 -11.28
N LEU A 450 6.14 7.23 -10.36
CA LEU A 450 7.17 7.24 -9.33
C LEU A 450 8.29 6.29 -9.74
N SER A 451 9.20 6.72 -10.61
CA SER A 451 10.15 5.80 -11.28
C SER A 451 11.27 5.21 -10.41
N HIS A 452 11.46 5.72 -9.19
CA HIS A 452 12.56 5.33 -8.32
C HIS A 452 12.04 4.89 -6.94
N ASN A 453 12.76 4.01 -6.25
CA ASN A 453 12.34 3.48 -4.93
C ASN A 453 12.34 4.50 -3.78
N THR A 454 12.83 5.72 -4.05
CA THR A 454 12.80 6.85 -3.12
C THR A 454 11.76 7.91 -3.50
N SER A 455 11.13 7.83 -4.68
CA SER A 455 10.02 8.72 -5.00
C SER A 455 8.72 8.25 -4.36
N ASN A 456 7.93 9.21 -3.88
CA ASN A 456 6.72 8.90 -3.15
C ASN A 456 5.61 9.96 -3.29
N LEU A 457 4.37 9.49 -3.11
CA LEU A 457 3.22 10.34 -2.85
C LEU A 457 2.86 10.20 -1.36
N GLU A 458 3.05 11.26 -0.58
CA GLU A 458 2.69 11.32 0.84
C GLU A 458 1.34 12.02 1.03
N ILE A 459 0.40 11.29 1.64
CA ILE A 459 -0.97 11.75 1.92
C ILE A 459 -1.11 11.93 3.44
N VAL A 460 -0.95 13.18 3.88
CA VAL A 460 -1.26 13.62 5.24
C VAL A 460 -2.68 14.20 5.28
N GLY A 461 -3.08 14.95 4.24
CA GLY A 461 -4.40 15.54 4.04
C GLY A 461 -5.43 14.59 3.44
N ASN A 462 -6.28 15.10 2.55
CA ASN A 462 -7.38 14.37 1.92
C ASN A 462 -7.04 13.85 0.53
N LEU A 463 -7.53 12.66 0.21
CA LEU A 463 -7.55 12.08 -1.13
C LEU A 463 -9.00 11.95 -1.61
N HIS A 464 -9.29 12.51 -2.78
CA HIS A 464 -10.55 12.35 -3.50
C HIS A 464 -10.31 11.62 -4.83
N ILE A 465 -11.01 10.50 -5.02
CA ILE A 465 -10.94 9.71 -6.25
C ILE A 465 -12.24 9.92 -7.02
N ALA A 466 -12.14 10.40 -8.26
CA ALA A 466 -13.30 10.67 -9.09
C ALA A 466 -14.08 9.39 -9.47
N PRO A 467 -15.36 9.50 -9.88
CA PRO A 467 -16.14 8.37 -10.35
C PRO A 467 -15.44 7.57 -11.46
N ASN A 468 -15.48 6.24 -11.37
CA ASN A 468 -14.83 5.30 -12.29
C ASN A 468 -13.29 5.41 -12.41
N ALA A 469 -12.63 6.28 -11.65
CA ALA A 469 -11.18 6.37 -11.64
C ALA A 469 -10.56 5.22 -10.83
N GLN A 470 -9.42 4.70 -11.30
CA GLN A 470 -8.61 3.77 -10.53
C GLN A 470 -7.41 4.50 -9.97
N PHE A 471 -7.40 4.78 -8.66
CA PHE A 471 -6.24 5.37 -8.01
C PHE A 471 -5.07 4.38 -8.02
N THR A 472 -3.99 4.77 -8.68
CA THR A 472 -2.78 3.97 -8.83
C THR A 472 -1.58 4.85 -9.19
N PHE A 473 -0.39 4.24 -9.23
CA PHE A 473 0.83 4.85 -9.74
C PHE A 473 1.64 3.80 -10.53
N SER A 474 2.56 4.25 -11.36
CA SER A 474 3.52 3.38 -12.07
C SER A 474 4.96 3.66 -11.63
N GLY A 475 5.89 2.72 -11.87
CA GLY A 475 7.30 2.86 -11.52
C GLY A 475 7.72 2.02 -10.30
N ASN A 476 8.76 2.45 -9.59
CA ASN A 476 9.40 1.73 -8.47
C ASN A 476 9.19 2.39 -7.09
N GLY A 477 8.46 3.52 -7.02
CA GLY A 477 8.20 4.28 -5.80
C GLY A 477 7.02 3.76 -4.98
N TYR A 478 6.48 4.60 -4.09
CA TYR A 478 5.42 4.18 -3.17
C TYR A 478 4.46 5.29 -2.76
N VAL A 479 3.28 4.91 -2.29
CA VAL A 479 2.34 5.81 -1.59
C VAL A 479 2.56 5.69 -0.09
N LYS A 480 2.53 6.81 0.63
CA LYS A 480 2.63 6.87 2.09
C LYS A 480 1.39 7.52 2.68
N PHE A 481 0.66 6.81 3.53
CA PHE A 481 -0.42 7.40 4.33
C PHE A 481 0.09 7.74 5.72
N SER A 482 0.05 9.03 6.08
CA SER A 482 0.67 9.53 7.32
C SER A 482 -0.19 10.56 8.08
N ASN A 483 -1.50 10.62 7.83
CA ASN A 483 -2.39 11.50 8.58
C ASN A 483 -2.28 11.23 10.10
N PRO A 484 -2.00 12.25 10.93
CA PRO A 484 -1.83 12.10 12.38
C PRO A 484 -3.15 11.95 13.15
N GLY A 485 -4.29 11.89 12.46
CA GLY A 485 -5.61 11.78 13.09
C GLY A 485 -5.83 10.48 13.87
N ALA A 486 -6.86 10.47 14.71
CA ALA A 486 -7.28 9.29 15.47
C ALA A 486 -7.76 8.15 14.56
N ASP A 487 -8.00 6.97 15.12
CA ASP A 487 -8.47 5.79 14.37
C ASP A 487 -9.78 6.01 13.60
N THR A 488 -10.61 6.97 14.03
CA THR A 488 -11.87 7.34 13.37
C THR A 488 -11.70 8.24 12.15
N THR A 489 -10.47 8.67 11.84
CA THR A 489 -10.21 9.61 10.75
C THR A 489 -10.53 9.01 9.39
N THR A 490 -11.32 9.74 8.59
CA THR A 490 -11.65 9.42 7.20
C THR A 490 -11.13 10.54 6.30
N ASN A 491 -10.01 10.28 5.62
CA ASN A 491 -9.36 11.25 4.71
C ASN A 491 -9.31 10.74 3.26
N ILE A 492 -10.06 9.70 2.94
CA ILE A 492 -10.18 9.14 1.60
C ILE A 492 -11.66 9.14 1.22
N THR A 493 -11.97 9.72 0.06
CA THR A 493 -13.32 9.72 -0.52
C THR A 493 -13.24 9.21 -1.95
N ALA A 494 -14.28 8.48 -2.37
CA ALA A 494 -14.31 7.82 -3.67
C ALA A 494 -15.68 8.01 -4.33
N GLY A 495 -15.67 8.38 -5.61
CA GLY A 495 -16.85 8.46 -6.45
C GLY A 495 -17.39 7.08 -6.84
N ALA A 496 -18.59 7.03 -7.39
CA ALA A 496 -19.21 5.77 -7.84
C ALA A 496 -18.32 5.05 -8.87
N GLY A 497 -18.12 3.74 -8.70
CA GLY A 497 -17.28 2.92 -9.58
C GLY A 497 -15.77 3.11 -9.43
N ALA A 498 -15.30 3.94 -8.49
CA ALA A 498 -13.88 4.15 -8.26
C ALA A 498 -13.21 2.91 -7.66
N SER A 499 -11.93 2.68 -7.98
CA SER A 499 -11.14 1.55 -7.46
C SER A 499 -9.74 1.97 -7.02
N MET A 500 -9.03 1.09 -6.31
CA MET A 500 -7.62 1.29 -5.94
C MET A 500 -6.77 0.08 -6.32
N LEU A 501 -5.64 0.34 -6.98
CA LEU A 501 -4.67 -0.70 -7.38
C LEU A 501 -3.26 -0.32 -6.91
N PHE A 502 -2.70 -1.13 -6.02
CA PHE A 502 -1.31 -1.07 -5.59
C PHE A 502 -0.55 -2.27 -6.14
N LYS A 503 0.13 -2.07 -7.27
CA LYS A 503 0.86 -3.11 -8.00
C LYS A 503 2.36 -2.82 -8.03
N GLY A 504 3.16 -3.80 -7.62
CA GLY A 504 4.61 -3.73 -7.70
C GLY A 504 5.20 -4.66 -8.75
N SER A 505 6.50 -4.96 -8.59
CA SER A 505 7.27 -5.89 -9.43
C SER A 505 7.64 -7.18 -8.69
N GLY A 506 7.16 -7.34 -7.46
CA GLY A 506 7.38 -8.48 -6.56
C GLY A 506 7.38 -8.07 -5.08
N LYS A 507 7.43 -9.05 -4.18
CA LYS A 507 7.39 -8.87 -2.71
C LYS A 507 8.49 -8.01 -2.09
N ASN A 508 9.49 -7.58 -2.85
CA ASN A 508 10.55 -6.68 -2.38
C ASN A 508 10.29 -5.20 -2.73
N HIS A 509 9.37 -4.95 -3.66
CA HIS A 509 9.05 -3.60 -4.11
C HIS A 509 8.03 -2.97 -3.13
N LYS A 510 8.49 -2.02 -2.32
CA LYS A 510 7.61 -1.22 -1.46
C LYS A 510 6.70 -0.36 -2.32
N VAL A 511 5.39 -0.58 -2.25
CA VAL A 511 4.38 0.25 -2.96
C VAL A 511 3.52 1.06 -2.00
N LEU A 512 3.50 0.67 -0.73
CA LEU A 512 2.67 1.28 0.29
C LEU A 512 3.41 1.33 1.62
N GLU A 513 3.33 2.49 2.29
CA GLU A 513 3.78 2.69 3.66
C GLU A 513 2.66 3.31 4.49
N VAL A 514 2.37 2.75 5.67
CA VAL A 514 1.30 3.20 6.55
C VAL A 514 1.87 3.70 7.88
N GLN A 515 1.79 5.01 8.09
CA GLN A 515 2.12 5.68 9.36
C GLN A 515 0.89 6.31 10.04
N GLN A 516 -0.23 6.41 9.31
CA GLN A 516 -1.54 6.81 9.82
C GLN A 516 -2.13 5.76 10.76
N ASN A 517 -2.77 6.17 11.85
CA ASN A 517 -3.31 5.26 12.88
C ASN A 517 -4.22 4.18 12.29
N THR A 518 -5.20 4.59 11.49
CA THR A 518 -6.01 3.71 10.64
C THR A 518 -6.19 4.32 9.26
N VAL A 519 -5.81 3.62 8.20
CA VAL A 519 -6.23 3.94 6.82
C VAL A 519 -7.58 3.29 6.55
N ARG A 520 -8.60 4.11 6.28
CA ARG A 520 -9.96 3.66 6.02
C ARG A 520 -10.27 3.75 4.54
N PHE A 521 -10.32 2.60 3.88
CA PHE A 521 -10.70 2.52 2.47
C PHE A 521 -12.24 2.63 2.36
N PRO A 522 -12.77 3.68 1.69
CA PRO A 522 -14.21 3.91 1.56
C PRO A 522 -14.86 2.85 0.67
N LEU A 523 -16.15 3.01 0.33
CA LEU A 523 -16.78 2.18 -0.71
C LEU A 523 -16.02 2.33 -2.04
N LEU A 524 -15.55 1.19 -2.57
CA LEU A 524 -14.84 1.07 -3.85
C LEU A 524 -15.49 -0.03 -4.69
N ASP A 525 -15.25 -0.03 -5.99
CA ASP A 525 -15.55 -1.14 -6.88
C ASP A 525 -14.58 -2.33 -6.63
N SER A 526 -13.32 -2.03 -6.35
CA SER A 526 -12.32 -3.02 -5.89
C SER A 526 -11.11 -2.38 -5.20
N LEU A 527 -10.49 -3.15 -4.30
CA LEU A 527 -9.22 -2.84 -3.66
C LEU A 527 -8.22 -3.98 -3.90
N VAL A 528 -7.12 -3.70 -4.61
CA VAL A 528 -6.19 -4.73 -5.05
C VAL A 528 -4.75 -4.41 -4.65
N PHE A 529 -4.12 -5.33 -3.93
CA PHE A 529 -2.68 -5.37 -3.67
C PHE A 529 -2.07 -6.56 -4.42
N ARG A 530 -1.09 -6.29 -5.29
CA ARG A 530 -0.47 -7.34 -6.12
C ARG A 530 1.02 -7.16 -6.32
N ASP A 531 1.78 -8.25 -6.20
CA ASP A 531 3.22 -8.29 -6.49
C ASP A 531 4.00 -7.20 -5.75
N CYS A 532 3.76 -7.02 -4.45
CA CYS A 532 4.25 -5.83 -3.75
C CYS A 532 4.57 -6.04 -2.27
N LYS A 533 5.25 -5.05 -1.67
CA LYS A 533 5.51 -4.93 -0.24
C LYS A 533 4.72 -3.76 0.35
N ILE A 534 4.12 -3.99 1.51
CA ILE A 534 3.42 -3.01 2.34
C ILE A 534 4.16 -2.93 3.68
N GLU A 535 4.60 -1.72 4.05
CA GLU A 535 5.28 -1.47 5.32
C GLU A 535 4.36 -0.74 6.31
N MET A 536 4.22 -1.30 7.51
CA MET A 536 3.33 -0.82 8.55
C MET A 536 4.11 -0.27 9.74
N GLY A 537 3.80 0.96 10.15
CA GLY A 537 4.29 1.54 11.40
C GLY A 537 3.73 0.82 12.63
N GLU A 538 4.29 1.13 13.80
CA GLU A 538 3.87 0.55 15.09
C GLU A 538 2.39 0.87 15.37
N ASN A 539 1.63 -0.15 15.79
CA ASN A 539 0.19 -0.06 16.10
C ASN A 539 -0.69 0.47 14.95
N LYS A 540 -0.19 0.53 13.70
CA LYS A 540 -0.96 1.06 12.55
C LYS A 540 -1.87 0.01 11.94
N ARG A 541 -3.00 0.46 11.36
CA ARG A 541 -4.08 -0.39 10.84
C ARG A 541 -4.52 0.04 9.44
N MET A 542 -5.00 -0.92 8.66
CA MET A 542 -5.79 -0.69 7.45
C MET A 542 -7.15 -1.39 7.59
N LEU A 543 -8.22 -0.82 7.04
CA LEU A 543 -9.53 -1.47 6.98
C LEU A 543 -10.39 -0.99 5.81
N ALA A 544 -11.37 -1.80 5.43
CA ALA A 544 -12.42 -1.44 4.49
C ALA A 544 -13.72 -1.07 5.22
N THR A 545 -14.37 0.04 4.84
CA THR A 545 -15.59 0.54 5.50
C THR A 545 -16.90 0.13 4.81
N ALA A 546 -16.82 -0.66 3.73
CA ALA A 546 -17.98 -1.11 2.95
C ALA A 546 -17.76 -2.52 2.40
N ASN A 547 -18.80 -3.10 1.80
CA ASN A 547 -18.75 -4.41 1.15
C ASN A 547 -18.32 -4.28 -0.33
N TYR A 548 -17.10 -4.71 -0.64
CA TYR A 548 -16.56 -4.78 -2.00
C TYR A 548 -15.40 -5.78 -2.08
N PRO A 549 -15.03 -6.27 -3.29
CA PRO A 549 -13.93 -7.20 -3.47
C PRO A 549 -12.57 -6.64 -3.01
N ILE A 550 -11.86 -7.43 -2.20
CA ILE A 550 -10.50 -7.13 -1.72
C ILE A 550 -9.57 -8.25 -2.15
N THR A 551 -8.43 -7.92 -2.77
CA THR A 551 -7.45 -8.91 -3.24
C THR A 551 -6.06 -8.66 -2.66
N PHE A 552 -5.49 -9.70 -2.05
CA PHE A 552 -4.08 -9.82 -1.72
C PHE A 552 -3.47 -10.96 -2.55
N ASP A 553 -2.61 -10.65 -3.50
CA ASP A 553 -1.98 -11.64 -4.37
C ASP A 553 -0.47 -11.41 -4.49
N ASN A 554 0.33 -12.36 -4.00
CA ASN A 554 1.79 -12.28 -4.05
C ASN A 554 2.36 -11.04 -3.33
N ILE A 555 1.85 -10.74 -2.12
CA ILE A 555 2.30 -9.58 -1.34
C ILE A 555 3.17 -9.98 -0.12
N LEU A 556 3.92 -9.01 0.40
CA LEU A 556 4.54 -9.03 1.72
C LEU A 556 3.99 -7.85 2.54
N LEU A 557 3.27 -8.12 3.62
CA LEU A 557 2.87 -7.12 4.62
C LEU A 557 3.74 -7.31 5.86
N THR A 558 4.49 -6.27 6.21
CA THR A 558 5.54 -6.32 7.25
C THR A 558 5.61 -5.01 8.04
N SER A 559 6.31 -5.03 9.17
CA SER A 559 6.68 -3.83 9.90
C SER A 559 7.75 -2.99 9.19
N THR A 560 7.79 -1.69 9.50
CA THR A 560 8.82 -0.76 9.04
C THR A 560 10.20 -0.99 9.68
N THR A 561 10.25 -1.78 10.76
CA THR A 561 11.47 -2.04 11.54
C THR A 561 12.10 -3.40 11.27
N GLY A 562 11.42 -4.27 10.51
CA GLY A 562 11.84 -5.66 10.30
C GLY A 562 11.78 -6.54 11.56
N ASN A 563 11.05 -6.10 12.59
CA ASN A 563 10.78 -6.81 13.83
C ASN A 563 9.32 -6.62 14.24
N ASN A 564 8.78 -7.50 15.09
CA ASN A 564 7.39 -7.35 15.56
C ASN A 564 7.22 -5.98 16.24
N ASN A 565 6.33 -5.14 15.68
CA ASN A 565 6.01 -3.80 16.19
C ASN A 565 4.51 -3.66 16.50
N ALA A 566 3.82 -4.78 16.71
CA ALA A 566 2.40 -4.81 17.01
C ALA A 566 1.50 -4.05 16.01
N HIS A 567 1.91 -3.90 14.74
CA HIS A 567 0.99 -3.35 13.74
C HIS A 567 -0.27 -4.21 13.66
N ARG A 568 -1.42 -3.58 13.46
CA ARG A 568 -2.74 -4.24 13.48
C ARG A 568 -3.12 -4.87 12.13
N SER A 569 -2.24 -4.74 11.13
CA SER A 569 -2.42 -5.30 9.78
C SER A 569 -3.69 -4.78 9.10
N PHE A 570 -4.33 -5.60 8.28
CA PHE A 570 -5.59 -5.31 7.61
C PHE A 570 -6.76 -5.99 8.33
N HIS A 571 -7.80 -5.21 8.64
CA HIS A 571 -9.05 -5.70 9.23
C HIS A 571 -10.09 -5.99 8.14
N LEU A 572 -10.55 -7.23 8.10
CA LEU A 572 -11.63 -7.71 7.22
C LEU A 572 -12.91 -7.88 8.02
N TYR A 573 -14.04 -7.48 7.45
CA TYR A 573 -15.36 -7.51 8.10
C TYR A 573 -16.37 -8.43 7.39
N GLY A 574 -15.87 -9.39 6.61
CA GLY A 574 -16.69 -10.34 5.85
C GLY A 574 -17.03 -9.87 4.44
N GLN A 575 -16.23 -8.99 3.85
CA GLN A 575 -16.46 -8.51 2.48
C GLN A 575 -16.53 -9.66 1.48
N SER A 576 -17.53 -9.59 0.59
CA SER A 576 -17.72 -10.56 -0.48
C SER A 576 -16.53 -10.58 -1.45
N ASN A 577 -16.23 -11.77 -2.01
CA ASN A 577 -15.14 -11.97 -2.97
C ASN A 577 -13.73 -11.57 -2.48
N THR A 578 -13.50 -11.59 -1.16
CA THR A 578 -12.15 -11.41 -0.61
C THR A 578 -11.25 -12.57 -1.00
N THR A 579 -10.10 -12.27 -1.62
CA THR A 579 -9.11 -13.25 -2.04
C THR A 579 -7.77 -12.99 -1.36
N VAL A 580 -7.25 -13.95 -0.61
CA VAL A 580 -5.88 -13.91 -0.05
C VAL A 580 -5.08 -15.08 -0.59
N LYS A 581 -4.05 -14.81 -1.40
CA LYS A 581 -3.21 -15.88 -1.93
C LYS A 581 -1.75 -15.51 -2.12
N ASN A 582 -0.88 -16.51 -2.10
CA ASN A 582 0.56 -16.37 -2.39
C ASN A 582 1.27 -15.34 -1.50
N SER A 583 0.75 -15.00 -0.32
CA SER A 583 1.10 -13.79 0.41
C SER A 583 1.83 -14.09 1.73
N ILE A 584 2.59 -13.13 2.24
CA ILE A 584 3.30 -13.23 3.51
C ILE A 584 2.84 -12.09 4.43
N PHE A 585 2.48 -12.42 5.66
CA PHE A 585 2.08 -11.49 6.71
C PHE A 585 2.96 -11.71 7.94
N GLU A 586 3.75 -10.69 8.32
CA GLU A 586 4.73 -10.83 9.39
C GLU A 586 4.88 -9.60 10.27
N TYR A 587 5.40 -9.81 11.48
CA TYR A 587 5.78 -8.77 12.43
C TYR A 587 4.64 -7.86 12.94
N GLY A 588 3.40 -8.34 12.92
CA GLY A 588 2.24 -7.65 13.47
C GLY A 588 1.75 -8.21 14.80
N LEU A 589 0.77 -7.52 15.39
CA LEU A 589 -0.07 -8.08 16.46
C LEU A 589 -0.85 -9.27 15.90
N ASN A 590 -1.47 -9.07 14.73
CA ASN A 590 -2.07 -10.12 13.92
C ASN A 590 -1.46 -10.07 12.52
N GLY A 591 -1.14 -11.22 11.92
CA GLY A 591 -0.77 -11.26 10.51
C GLY A 591 -1.95 -10.83 9.62
N LEU A 592 -3.15 -11.34 9.89
CA LEU A 592 -4.43 -10.81 9.40
C LEU A 592 -5.48 -10.85 10.51
N TYR A 593 -6.36 -9.84 10.50
CA TYR A 593 -7.48 -9.74 11.42
C TYR A 593 -8.80 -9.81 10.65
N ALA A 594 -9.66 -10.77 10.99
CA ALA A 594 -10.91 -11.00 10.27
C ALA A 594 -12.08 -11.16 11.24
N LYS A 595 -13.03 -10.23 11.21
CA LYS A 595 -14.25 -10.23 12.03
C LYS A 595 -15.47 -10.28 11.12
N LEU A 596 -15.83 -11.49 10.73
CA LEU A 596 -16.62 -11.77 9.54
C LEU A 596 -18.14 -11.66 9.74
N ILE A 597 -18.59 -10.99 10.79
CA ILE A 597 -20.03 -10.90 11.12
C ILE A 597 -20.76 -9.80 10.35
N TYR A 598 -20.06 -8.75 9.91
CA TYR A 598 -20.73 -7.53 9.43
C TYR A 598 -21.28 -7.68 8.01
N TYR A 599 -20.46 -8.20 7.08
CA TYR A 599 -20.89 -8.52 5.71
C TYR A 599 -21.03 -10.03 5.46
N GLY A 600 -20.66 -10.86 6.43
CA GLY A 600 -21.05 -12.27 6.50
C GLY A 600 -20.30 -13.26 5.61
N ALA A 601 -19.38 -12.84 4.74
CA ALA A 601 -18.65 -13.76 3.88
C ALA A 601 -17.52 -14.51 4.60
N LYS A 602 -17.36 -15.80 4.28
CA LYS A 602 -16.25 -16.66 4.73
C LYS A 602 -14.92 -16.18 4.15
N LEU A 603 -13.85 -16.22 4.95
CA LEU A 603 -12.50 -15.88 4.48
C LEU A 603 -11.84 -17.07 3.77
N ASN A 604 -11.28 -16.85 2.57
CA ASN A 604 -10.54 -17.86 1.82
C ASN A 604 -9.08 -17.45 1.66
N ILE A 605 -8.16 -18.32 2.07
CA ILE A 605 -6.72 -18.10 2.09
C ILE A 605 -6.01 -19.29 1.44
N ALA A 606 -5.13 -19.02 0.48
CA ALA A 606 -4.37 -20.05 -0.21
C ALA A 606 -2.87 -19.74 -0.27
N ASN A 607 -2.01 -20.76 -0.12
CA ASN A 607 -0.56 -20.66 -0.37
C ASN A 607 0.11 -19.43 0.30
N SER A 608 -0.25 -19.15 1.56
CA SER A 608 0.19 -17.94 2.26
C SER A 608 0.89 -18.26 3.58
N GLU A 609 1.76 -17.37 4.04
CA GLU A 609 2.58 -17.55 5.24
C GLU A 609 2.31 -16.43 6.27
N PHE A 610 2.15 -16.83 7.52
CA PHE A 610 1.92 -15.98 8.69
C PHE A 610 2.99 -16.27 9.73
N ARG A 611 3.93 -15.34 9.90
CA ARG A 611 5.10 -15.58 10.77
C ARG A 611 5.53 -14.41 11.61
N HIS A 612 6.16 -14.68 12.74
CA HIS A 612 6.71 -13.65 13.63
C HIS A 612 5.70 -12.61 14.10
N ASN A 613 4.41 -12.95 14.10
CA ASN A 613 3.35 -12.13 14.66
C ASN A 613 3.12 -12.53 16.12
N THR A 614 2.32 -11.75 16.85
CA THR A 614 1.77 -12.25 18.13
C THR A 614 0.78 -13.37 17.84
N ARG A 615 -0.18 -13.14 16.94
CA ARG A 615 -1.04 -14.19 16.35
C ARG A 615 -0.91 -14.20 14.83
N GLY A 616 -0.77 -15.37 14.22
CA GLY A 616 -0.65 -15.46 12.76
C GLY A 616 -1.93 -15.02 12.06
N LEU A 617 -3.07 -15.61 12.43
CA LEU A 617 -4.39 -15.28 11.89
C LEU A 617 -5.42 -15.20 13.02
N TYR A 618 -6.20 -14.12 13.07
CA TYR A 618 -7.34 -13.99 13.97
C TYR A 618 -8.65 -13.98 13.17
N VAL A 619 -9.60 -14.85 13.53
CA VAL A 619 -10.92 -14.94 12.90
C VAL A 619 -12.02 -14.94 13.95
N TYR A 620 -13.03 -14.08 13.79
CA TYR A 620 -14.23 -14.05 14.61
C TYR A 620 -15.50 -14.16 13.75
N GLY A 621 -16.46 -14.97 14.20
CA GLY A 621 -17.83 -14.98 13.67
C GLY A 621 -18.13 -16.02 12.59
N LYS A 622 -17.60 -15.86 11.36
CA LYS A 622 -17.76 -16.88 10.29
C LYS A 622 -16.54 -17.81 10.25
N GLY A 623 -16.60 -18.88 9.47
CA GLY A 623 -15.48 -19.80 9.30
C GLY A 623 -14.35 -19.27 8.42
N VAL A 624 -13.29 -20.06 8.27
CA VAL A 624 -12.16 -19.80 7.37
C VAL A 624 -11.81 -21.03 6.55
N ASN A 625 -11.45 -20.83 5.28
CA ASN A 625 -10.84 -21.83 4.41
C ASN A 625 -9.37 -21.49 4.22
N ALA A 626 -8.46 -22.26 4.81
CA ALA A 626 -7.02 -22.13 4.64
C ALA A 626 -6.45 -23.37 3.95
N ASN A 627 -5.83 -23.17 2.78
CA ASN A 627 -5.21 -24.24 1.99
C ASN A 627 -3.75 -23.92 1.68
N PHE A 628 -2.84 -24.87 1.91
CA PHE A 628 -1.39 -24.67 1.71
C PHE A 628 -0.80 -23.49 2.50
N CYS A 629 -1.37 -23.19 3.68
CA CYS A 629 -0.92 -22.06 4.50
C CYS A 629 0.12 -22.45 5.54
N LYS A 630 1.01 -21.53 5.89
CA LYS A 630 2.05 -21.72 6.92
C LYS A 630 1.85 -20.71 8.05
N PHE A 631 1.84 -21.20 9.28
CA PHE A 631 1.70 -20.43 10.51
C PHE A 631 2.88 -20.78 11.42
N ASN A 632 3.94 -19.97 11.37
CA ASN A 632 5.23 -20.32 11.93
C ASN A 632 5.83 -19.23 12.81
N GLN A 633 6.37 -19.62 13.97
CA GLN A 633 7.10 -18.70 14.85
C GLN A 633 6.29 -17.48 15.28
N ASN A 634 4.98 -17.66 15.48
CA ASN A 634 4.14 -16.66 16.13
C ASN A 634 4.23 -16.83 17.65
N GLU A 635 4.17 -15.71 18.38
CA GLU A 635 4.43 -15.67 19.82
C GLU A 635 3.37 -16.44 20.62
N GLU A 636 2.09 -16.24 20.30
CA GLU A 636 0.96 -16.91 20.93
C GLU A 636 0.41 -17.99 20.01
N ASP A 637 -0.40 -17.61 19.01
CA ASP A 637 -1.19 -18.55 18.23
C ASP A 637 -0.77 -18.55 16.76
N GLY A 638 -0.69 -19.74 16.15
CA GLY A 638 -0.59 -19.84 14.69
C GLY A 638 -1.86 -19.31 14.02
N ALA A 639 -3.02 -19.87 14.40
CA ALA A 639 -4.33 -19.31 14.06
C ALA A 639 -5.28 -19.39 15.26
N PHE A 640 -6.05 -18.33 15.46
CA PHE A 640 -7.05 -18.21 16.52
C PHE A 640 -8.41 -17.91 15.89
N CYS A 641 -9.36 -18.83 16.07
CA CYS A 641 -10.71 -18.71 15.55
C CYS A 641 -11.72 -18.74 16.69
N GLU A 642 -12.66 -17.81 16.69
CA GLU A 642 -13.62 -17.64 17.77
C GLU A 642 -15.04 -17.37 17.27
N ALA A 643 -16.01 -17.86 18.04
CA ALA A 643 -17.43 -17.66 17.80
C ALA A 643 -17.90 -18.07 16.39
N ALA A 644 -17.21 -19.03 15.76
CA ALA A 644 -17.46 -19.47 14.40
C ALA A 644 -18.89 -20.03 14.24
N SER A 645 -19.61 -19.55 13.23
CA SER A 645 -20.98 -19.91 12.85
C SER A 645 -21.07 -20.68 11.53
N SER A 646 -19.94 -20.85 10.84
CA SER A 646 -19.80 -21.69 9.64
C SER A 646 -18.53 -22.51 9.76
N ASN A 647 -18.48 -23.71 9.15
CA ASN A 647 -17.35 -24.62 9.31
C ASN A 647 -16.04 -23.98 8.86
N SER A 648 -14.93 -24.39 9.48
CA SER A 648 -13.58 -23.98 9.08
C SER A 648 -12.76 -25.15 8.61
N ASP A 649 -11.94 -24.92 7.59
CA ASP A 649 -11.18 -25.93 6.88
C ASP A 649 -9.71 -25.53 6.82
N PHE A 650 -8.83 -26.37 7.39
CA PHE A 650 -7.38 -26.21 7.32
C PHE A 650 -6.79 -27.45 6.63
N THR A 651 -6.40 -27.29 5.37
CA THR A 651 -5.93 -28.39 4.52
C THR A 651 -4.54 -28.10 3.98
N ASN A 652 -3.63 -29.09 4.02
CA ASN A 652 -2.22 -28.91 3.61
C ASN A 652 -1.50 -27.76 4.36
N CYS A 653 -1.89 -27.46 5.59
CA CYS A 653 -1.35 -26.35 6.36
C CYS A 653 -0.20 -26.79 7.28
N SER A 654 0.64 -25.85 7.71
CA SER A 654 1.67 -26.11 8.73
C SER A 654 1.62 -25.12 9.88
N PHE A 655 1.62 -25.61 11.12
CA PHE A 655 1.62 -24.82 12.35
C PHE A 655 2.88 -25.17 13.16
N LEU A 656 3.92 -24.36 13.04
CA LEU A 656 5.28 -24.72 13.48
C LEU A 656 5.86 -23.72 14.47
N ASN A 657 6.34 -24.19 15.62
CA ASN A 657 7.06 -23.37 16.60
C ASN A 657 6.27 -22.13 17.10
N ASN A 658 4.96 -22.26 17.29
CA ASN A 658 4.15 -21.23 17.97
C ASN A 658 3.99 -21.60 19.46
N ASN A 659 3.33 -20.78 20.28
CA ASN A 659 2.91 -21.27 21.60
C ASN A 659 1.77 -22.29 21.46
N LYS A 660 0.68 -21.90 20.78
CA LYS A 660 -0.40 -22.77 20.35
C LYS A 660 -0.46 -22.81 18.82
N GLY A 661 -0.65 -23.99 18.25
CA GLY A 661 -0.73 -24.15 16.79
C GLY A 661 -2.02 -23.56 16.24
N LEU A 662 -3.14 -24.25 16.49
CA LEU A 662 -4.48 -23.86 16.06
C LEU A 662 -5.40 -23.81 17.28
N VAL A 663 -6.02 -22.65 17.53
CA VAL A 663 -7.04 -22.45 18.56
C VAL A 663 -8.38 -22.22 17.89
N TYR A 664 -9.39 -22.99 18.27
CA TYR A 664 -10.72 -22.92 17.68
C TYR A 664 -11.83 -23.03 18.73
N HIS A 665 -12.52 -21.92 18.94
CA HIS A 665 -13.63 -21.80 19.87
C HIS A 665 -14.93 -21.61 19.09
N SER A 666 -15.86 -22.54 19.23
CA SER A 666 -17.16 -22.47 18.55
C SER A 666 -18.24 -23.12 19.41
N SER A 667 -19.46 -22.63 19.27
CA SER A 667 -20.64 -23.21 19.88
C SER A 667 -21.33 -24.26 19.03
N ALA A 668 -21.01 -24.33 17.73
CA ALA A 668 -21.67 -25.24 16.80
C ALA A 668 -20.79 -25.57 15.59
N ALA A 669 -20.17 -24.59 14.92
CA ALA A 669 -19.45 -24.80 13.66
C ALA A 669 -18.27 -25.78 13.76
N ASN A 670 -18.24 -26.75 12.86
CA ASN A 670 -17.21 -27.79 12.85
C ASN A 670 -15.86 -27.28 12.36
N LEU A 671 -14.80 -27.96 12.80
CA LEU A 671 -13.43 -27.72 12.35
C LEU A 671 -12.92 -28.97 11.62
N ASN A 672 -12.51 -28.80 10.36
CA ASN A 672 -11.87 -29.83 9.56
C ASN A 672 -10.38 -29.53 9.43
N VAL A 673 -9.53 -30.45 9.85
CA VAL A 673 -8.08 -30.34 9.68
C VAL A 673 -7.58 -31.58 8.95
N SER A 674 -6.95 -31.39 7.79
CA SER A 674 -6.45 -32.52 7.02
C SER A 674 -5.08 -32.26 6.38
N VAL A 675 -4.31 -33.34 6.22
CA VAL A 675 -3.02 -33.33 5.51
C VAL A 675 -2.06 -32.26 6.06
N SER A 676 -2.18 -31.93 7.35
CA SER A 676 -1.52 -30.77 7.96
C SER A 676 -0.42 -31.16 8.94
N ASN A 677 0.57 -30.29 9.10
CA ASN A 677 1.75 -30.52 9.93
C ASN A 677 1.78 -29.54 11.12
N ILE A 678 1.45 -30.01 12.32
CA ILE A 678 1.30 -29.20 13.54
C ILE A 678 2.37 -29.63 14.54
N LYS A 679 3.49 -28.92 14.60
CA LYS A 679 4.67 -29.41 15.30
C LYS A 679 5.42 -28.38 16.11
N SER A 680 6.05 -28.88 17.17
CA SER A 680 6.98 -28.12 18.00
C SER A 680 6.36 -26.86 18.60
N ASN A 681 5.04 -26.84 18.80
CA ASN A 681 4.38 -25.74 19.51
C ASN A 681 4.62 -25.93 21.02
N THR A 682 4.91 -24.86 21.75
CA THR A 682 5.40 -24.96 23.14
C THR A 682 4.33 -25.44 24.12
N GLU A 683 3.04 -25.18 23.83
CA GLU A 683 1.91 -25.61 24.65
C GLU A 683 1.04 -26.66 23.92
N THR A 684 0.21 -26.24 22.97
CA THR A 684 -0.79 -27.13 22.36
C THR A 684 -0.71 -27.12 20.83
N GLY A 685 -0.84 -28.29 20.19
CA GLY A 685 -0.98 -28.40 18.75
C GLY A 685 -2.32 -27.85 18.26
N ILE A 686 -3.43 -28.49 18.67
CA ILE A 686 -4.80 -28.02 18.43
C ILE A 686 -5.53 -27.85 19.76
N GLU A 687 -6.03 -26.66 20.04
CA GLU A 687 -6.89 -26.37 21.19
C GLU A 687 -8.30 -26.07 20.72
N THR A 688 -9.29 -26.79 21.26
CA THR A 688 -10.70 -26.58 20.96
C THR A 688 -11.49 -26.26 22.22
N SER A 689 -12.57 -25.48 22.05
CA SER A 689 -13.51 -25.19 23.13
C SER A 689 -14.92 -25.03 22.60
N GLY A 690 -15.82 -25.92 23.04
CA GLY A 690 -17.25 -25.88 22.78
C GLY A 690 -17.78 -27.13 22.07
N ALA A 691 -19.11 -27.21 21.96
CA ALA A 691 -19.85 -28.40 21.55
C ALA A 691 -19.96 -28.51 20.02
N PHE A 692 -18.85 -28.82 19.36
CA PHE A 692 -18.78 -29.02 17.91
C PHE A 692 -17.90 -30.23 17.56
N THR A 693 -17.84 -30.57 16.27
CA THR A 693 -17.01 -31.65 15.76
C THR A 693 -15.67 -31.16 15.23
N LEU A 694 -14.58 -31.75 15.72
CA LEU A 694 -13.24 -31.66 15.15
C LEU A 694 -12.99 -32.92 14.29
N ASN A 695 -13.01 -32.77 12.97
CA ASN A 695 -12.65 -33.83 12.02
C ASN A 695 -11.16 -33.76 11.69
N ILE A 696 -10.43 -34.84 11.95
CA ILE A 696 -9.00 -34.93 11.64
C ILE A 696 -8.67 -36.13 10.77
N ALA A 697 -7.97 -35.89 9.66
CA ALA A 697 -7.49 -36.96 8.78
C ALA A 697 -6.08 -36.66 8.24
N CYS A 698 -5.22 -37.68 8.23
CA CYS A 698 -3.90 -37.63 7.61
C CYS A 698 -3.00 -36.49 8.16
N ASN A 699 -3.13 -36.14 9.45
CA ASN A 699 -2.34 -35.06 10.05
C ASN A 699 -1.08 -35.57 10.75
N ASN A 700 -0.10 -34.67 10.90
CA ASN A 700 1.15 -34.90 11.61
C ASN A 700 1.27 -33.92 12.78
N ILE A 701 0.79 -34.31 13.95
CA ILE A 701 0.68 -33.49 15.15
C ILE A 701 1.71 -33.99 16.17
N ASN A 702 2.92 -33.43 16.22
CA ASN A 702 4.01 -34.01 17.02
C ASN A 702 4.87 -32.99 17.75
N ASN A 703 5.60 -33.46 18.78
CA ASN A 703 6.54 -32.65 19.55
C ASN A 703 5.92 -31.39 20.19
N ASN A 704 4.61 -31.39 20.42
CA ASN A 704 3.92 -30.39 21.21
C ASN A 704 3.86 -30.85 22.68
N TYR A 705 3.60 -29.94 23.63
CA TYR A 705 3.35 -30.38 25.00
C TYR A 705 2.04 -31.18 25.07
N ILE A 706 0.95 -30.66 24.49
CA ILE A 706 -0.29 -31.40 24.23
C ILE A 706 -0.53 -31.45 22.71
N GLY A 707 -0.81 -32.64 22.15
CA GLY A 707 -1.17 -32.78 20.74
C GLY A 707 -2.50 -32.11 20.43
N ILE A 708 -3.58 -32.62 21.03
CA ILE A 708 -4.93 -32.05 20.94
C ILE A 708 -5.52 -31.87 22.34
N LYS A 709 -6.06 -30.67 22.61
CA LYS A 709 -6.76 -30.33 23.86
C LYS A 709 -8.21 -29.96 23.53
N ALA A 710 -9.15 -30.81 23.90
CA ALA A 710 -10.58 -30.59 23.69
C ALA A 710 -11.28 -30.17 24.96
N ASN A 711 -11.88 -28.98 24.96
CA ASN A 711 -12.61 -28.43 26.10
C ASN A 711 -14.10 -28.26 25.78
N ASN A 712 -14.92 -28.20 26.83
CA ASN A 712 -16.35 -27.82 26.76
C ASN A 712 -17.14 -28.62 25.71
N SER A 713 -16.96 -29.94 25.71
CA SER A 713 -17.71 -30.93 24.92
C SER A 713 -17.36 -31.02 23.42
N THR A 714 -16.16 -30.62 23.00
CA THR A 714 -15.72 -30.90 21.63
C THR A 714 -15.62 -32.41 21.37
N SER A 715 -16.15 -32.84 20.23
CA SER A 715 -16.08 -34.22 19.74
C SER A 715 -15.00 -34.36 18.67
N ILE A 716 -13.97 -35.14 18.96
CA ILE A 716 -12.85 -35.41 18.07
C ILE A 716 -13.17 -36.68 17.26
N TYR A 717 -13.23 -36.55 15.94
CA TYR A 717 -13.36 -37.67 15.01
C TYR A 717 -12.02 -37.97 14.37
N ALA A 718 -11.44 -39.10 14.76
CA ALA A 718 -10.25 -39.70 14.18
C ALA A 718 -10.50 -41.21 13.97
N ASP A 719 -11.73 -41.59 13.66
CA ASP A 719 -12.17 -42.94 13.32
C ASP A 719 -12.16 -43.17 11.80
N ASN A 720 -12.48 -44.39 11.35
CA ASN A 720 -12.68 -44.72 9.92
C ASN A 720 -11.49 -44.39 9.01
N ASP A 721 -10.33 -44.98 9.29
CA ASP A 721 -9.08 -44.82 8.52
C ASP A 721 -8.63 -43.35 8.42
N ALA A 722 -8.65 -42.67 9.56
CA ALA A 722 -8.19 -41.29 9.68
C ALA A 722 -6.67 -41.15 9.55
N GLN A 723 -5.87 -42.18 9.87
CA GLN A 723 -4.41 -42.23 9.63
C GLN A 723 -3.59 -41.06 10.22
N ASN A 724 -4.03 -40.46 11.33
CA ASN A 724 -3.30 -39.34 11.93
C ASN A 724 -2.07 -39.84 12.69
N ASN A 725 -0.97 -39.09 12.60
CA ASN A 725 0.20 -39.25 13.45
C ASN A 725 0.23 -38.16 14.54
N ILE A 726 -0.26 -38.50 15.73
CA ILE A 726 -0.33 -37.61 16.90
C ILE A 726 0.74 -38.00 17.95
N SER A 727 1.81 -38.66 17.52
CA SER A 727 2.85 -39.19 18.44
C SER A 727 3.88 -38.16 18.90
N GLN A 728 4.71 -38.54 19.87
CA GLN A 728 5.84 -37.73 20.41
C GLN A 728 5.43 -36.44 21.13
N ASN A 729 4.13 -36.21 21.36
CA ASN A 729 3.66 -35.18 22.26
C ASN A 729 3.82 -35.63 23.72
N THR A 730 3.95 -34.70 24.67
CA THR A 730 4.02 -35.07 26.11
C THR A 730 2.69 -35.68 26.58
N ARG A 731 1.57 -35.15 26.06
CA ARG A 731 0.24 -35.77 26.08
C ARG A 731 -0.32 -35.78 24.67
N THR A 732 -0.83 -36.91 24.19
CA THR A 732 -1.32 -37.00 22.80
C THR A 732 -2.68 -36.33 22.64
N ILE A 733 -3.70 -36.75 23.40
CA ILE A 733 -5.02 -36.11 23.44
C ILE A 733 -5.43 -35.90 24.91
N TYR A 734 -5.90 -34.70 25.23
CA TYR A 734 -6.43 -34.31 26.53
C TYR A 734 -7.88 -33.79 26.41
N LEU A 735 -8.81 -34.37 27.19
CA LEU A 735 -10.24 -34.03 27.17
C LEU A 735 -10.66 -33.29 28.45
N ASN A 736 -11.47 -32.22 28.36
CA ASN A 736 -11.86 -31.40 29.53
C ASN A 736 -13.14 -30.52 29.37
N PRO A 737 -14.33 -31.09 29.60
CA PRO A 737 -14.68 -32.41 29.11
C PRO A 737 -14.73 -32.41 27.57
N GLY A 738 -14.57 -33.57 26.94
CA GLY A 738 -14.68 -33.75 25.49
C GLY A 738 -14.92 -35.21 25.14
N LYS A 739 -15.02 -35.57 23.86
CA LYS A 739 -15.12 -36.98 23.44
C LYS A 739 -14.18 -37.27 22.28
N ALA A 740 -13.62 -38.47 22.22
CA ALA A 740 -12.81 -38.92 21.08
C ALA A 740 -13.39 -40.21 20.48
N PHE A 741 -13.69 -40.18 19.18
CA PHE A 741 -14.10 -41.31 18.37
C PHE A 741 -12.90 -41.77 17.54
N ILE A 742 -12.41 -42.97 17.82
CA ILE A 742 -11.14 -43.50 17.27
C ILE A 742 -11.25 -44.96 16.79
N CYS A 743 -12.46 -45.48 16.62
CA CYS A 743 -12.67 -46.86 16.17
C CYS A 743 -12.24 -47.04 14.70
N ASN A 744 -11.54 -48.12 14.37
CA ASN A 744 -10.96 -48.33 13.03
C ASN A 744 -10.13 -47.13 12.52
N GLY A 745 -9.46 -46.40 13.42
CA GLY A 745 -8.87 -45.10 13.06
C GLY A 745 -7.52 -45.16 12.33
N TYR A 746 -6.77 -46.25 12.47
CA TYR A 746 -5.40 -46.42 11.97
C TYR A 746 -4.44 -45.30 12.41
N ASN A 747 -4.69 -44.69 13.58
CA ASN A 747 -3.88 -43.58 14.07
C ASN A 747 -2.64 -44.04 14.83
N GLN A 748 -1.60 -43.22 14.75
CA GLN A 748 -0.39 -43.32 15.55
C GLN A 748 -0.48 -42.35 16.75
N LEU A 749 -0.86 -42.87 17.92
CA LEU A 749 -1.19 -42.06 19.10
C LEU A 749 -0.10 -42.07 20.18
N GLN A 750 1.01 -42.80 19.99
CA GLN A 750 2.03 -42.98 21.01
C GLN A 750 2.54 -41.65 21.62
N ALA A 751 2.23 -41.41 22.89
CA ALA A 751 2.79 -40.30 23.65
C ALA A 751 4.31 -40.48 23.92
N LYS A 752 5.02 -39.37 24.15
CA LYS A 752 6.44 -39.37 24.51
C LYS A 752 6.67 -40.20 25.78
N ASN A 753 7.62 -41.13 25.72
CA ASN A 753 7.90 -42.08 26.80
C ASN A 753 6.72 -43.01 27.18
N ASN A 754 5.76 -43.23 26.28
CA ASN A 754 4.55 -44.04 26.52
C ASN A 754 3.72 -43.57 27.73
N SER A 755 3.69 -42.25 27.98
CA SER A 755 2.90 -41.63 29.04
C SER A 755 1.41 -41.50 28.64
N TYR A 756 0.81 -40.31 28.78
CA TYR A 756 -0.63 -40.08 28.59
C TYR A 756 -1.00 -39.93 27.11
N THR A 757 -1.46 -41.03 26.50
CA THR A 757 -1.97 -41.06 25.12
C THR A 757 -3.37 -40.45 25.04
N LEU A 758 -4.31 -40.92 25.83
CA LEU A 758 -5.64 -40.32 25.93
C LEU A 758 -6.00 -40.14 27.41
N SER A 759 -6.24 -38.90 27.83
CA SER A 759 -6.39 -38.56 29.25
C SER A 759 -7.37 -37.41 29.50
N GLY A 760 -7.85 -37.28 30.74
CA GLY A 760 -8.74 -36.20 31.17
C GLY A 760 -10.16 -36.67 31.43
N TYR A 761 -11.15 -35.84 31.11
CA TYR A 761 -12.56 -36.08 31.38
C TYR A 761 -13.33 -36.28 30.07
N SER A 762 -13.88 -37.47 29.86
CA SER A 762 -14.78 -37.72 28.74
C SER A 762 -16.19 -37.26 29.07
N PHE A 763 -16.82 -36.57 28.13
CA PHE A 763 -18.27 -36.40 28.11
C PHE A 763 -18.91 -37.71 27.67
N LEU A 764 -19.93 -38.14 28.39
CA LEU A 764 -20.84 -39.22 28.01
C LEU A 764 -22.26 -38.69 28.21
N GLY A 765 -23.22 -39.16 27.40
CA GLY A 765 -24.63 -38.80 27.47
C GLY A 765 -25.28 -39.11 28.83
N PRO A 766 -26.61 -39.02 28.98
CA PRO A 766 -27.24 -39.29 30.26
C PRO A 766 -26.82 -40.69 30.74
N THR A 767 -26.16 -40.80 31.92
CA THR A 767 -25.67 -42.10 32.40
C THR A 767 -26.17 -42.38 33.82
N PRO A 768 -26.92 -43.47 34.04
CA PRO A 768 -27.22 -43.97 35.39
C PRO A 768 -26.06 -44.78 35.99
N LEU A 769 -24.85 -44.71 35.41
CA LEU A 769 -23.74 -45.68 35.65
C LEU A 769 -22.54 -45.11 36.43
N CYS A 770 -22.65 -43.91 37.02
CA CYS A 770 -21.61 -43.46 37.94
C CYS A 770 -21.33 -44.53 39.01
N GLY A 771 -20.05 -44.87 39.19
CA GLY A 771 -19.57 -45.96 40.03
C GLY A 771 -19.21 -47.25 39.27
N ARG A 772 -19.39 -47.32 37.94
CA ARG A 772 -18.97 -48.47 37.09
C ARG A 772 -18.11 -48.02 35.92
N ASN A 773 -16.95 -48.65 35.73
CA ASN A 773 -16.12 -48.39 34.55
C ASN A 773 -16.89 -48.69 33.26
N ILE A 774 -16.76 -47.83 32.26
CA ILE A 774 -17.46 -47.89 30.97
C ILE A 774 -16.46 -48.25 29.89
N ALA A 775 -16.70 -49.31 29.11
CA ALA A 775 -15.81 -49.68 28.02
C ALA A 775 -16.19 -49.03 26.66
N THR A 776 -15.18 -48.52 25.94
CA THR A 776 -15.32 -47.92 24.60
C THR A 776 -14.40 -48.63 23.60
N LEU A 777 -14.90 -48.91 22.40
CA LEU A 777 -14.10 -49.52 21.33
C LEU A 777 -13.18 -48.47 20.67
N ALA A 778 -11.93 -48.86 20.45
CA ALA A 778 -10.88 -48.00 19.89
C ALA A 778 -9.95 -48.81 18.97
N SER A 779 -10.52 -49.68 18.12
CA SER A 779 -9.77 -50.63 17.27
C SER A 779 -8.82 -49.96 16.28
N HIS A 780 -7.74 -50.67 15.92
CA HIS A 780 -6.75 -50.24 14.92
C HIS A 780 -6.10 -48.90 15.27
N ASN A 781 -5.55 -48.76 16.47
CA ASN A 781 -4.67 -47.63 16.78
C ASN A 781 -3.38 -48.10 17.44
N ARG A 782 -2.30 -47.32 17.27
CA ARG A 782 -1.05 -47.55 17.99
C ARG A 782 -0.96 -46.71 19.24
N TRP A 783 -0.78 -47.38 20.38
CA TRP A 783 -0.81 -46.78 21.72
C TRP A 783 0.57 -46.54 22.34
N GLU A 784 1.55 -47.40 22.04
CA GLU A 784 2.88 -47.35 22.66
C GLU A 784 4.00 -47.56 21.64
N SER A 785 5.25 -47.47 22.13
CA SER A 785 6.45 -47.87 21.39
C SER A 785 6.34 -49.31 20.86
N ASN A 786 5.70 -50.20 21.62
CA ASN A 786 5.32 -51.52 21.14
C ASN A 786 4.05 -51.40 20.28
N VAL A 787 4.18 -51.70 18.98
CA VAL A 787 3.11 -51.57 17.99
C VAL A 787 1.89 -52.45 18.27
N SER A 788 2.05 -53.56 18.99
CA SER A 788 0.96 -54.49 19.33
C SER A 788 0.41 -54.28 20.74
N ALA A 789 0.85 -53.23 21.45
CA ALA A 789 0.36 -52.95 22.80
C ALA A 789 -1.10 -52.47 22.76
N GLN A 790 -1.92 -53.06 23.61
CA GLN A 790 -3.29 -52.63 23.85
C GLN A 790 -3.31 -51.44 24.83
N PRO A 791 -4.37 -50.61 24.86
CA PRO A 791 -4.52 -49.54 25.84
C PRO A 791 -4.41 -50.08 27.27
N SER A 792 -3.62 -49.40 28.12
CA SER A 792 -3.37 -49.80 29.51
C SER A 792 -3.60 -48.62 30.46
N SER A 793 -3.96 -48.86 31.73
CA SER A 793 -4.28 -47.79 32.67
C SER A 793 -3.11 -46.83 32.99
N THR A 794 -1.93 -47.08 32.41
CA THR A 794 -0.75 -46.21 32.49
C THR A 794 -0.68 -45.20 31.34
N ASN A 795 -1.22 -45.54 30.17
CA ASN A 795 -1.22 -44.66 28.99
C ASN A 795 -2.62 -44.12 28.61
N HIS A 796 -3.69 -44.71 29.16
CA HIS A 796 -5.03 -44.14 29.17
C HIS A 796 -5.44 -43.79 30.60
N LEU A 797 -5.88 -42.55 30.80
CA LEU A 797 -6.38 -42.07 32.09
C LEU A 797 -7.60 -41.18 31.85
N LEU A 798 -8.73 -41.79 31.51
CA LEU A 798 -9.99 -41.13 31.22
C LEU A 798 -10.99 -41.33 32.34
N TYR A 799 -11.57 -40.23 32.79
CA TYR A 799 -12.64 -40.19 33.77
C TYR A 799 -13.94 -39.75 33.12
N VAL A 800 -15.07 -40.25 33.59
CA VAL A 800 -16.38 -39.80 33.13
C VAL A 800 -16.71 -38.47 33.83
N TYR A 801 -16.93 -37.43 33.04
CA TYR A 801 -17.25 -36.10 33.55
C TYR A 801 -18.60 -36.10 34.29
N GLY A 802 -18.64 -35.50 35.49
CA GLY A 802 -19.84 -35.43 36.33
C GLY A 802 -20.11 -36.64 37.22
N CYS A 803 -19.22 -37.64 37.29
CA CYS A 803 -19.32 -38.76 38.24
C CYS A 803 -18.39 -38.57 39.45
N TYR A 804 -18.97 -38.42 40.65
CA TYR A 804 -18.24 -38.17 41.91
C TYR A 804 -17.34 -39.33 42.38
N ASP A 805 -17.56 -40.56 41.90
CA ASP A 805 -16.86 -41.77 42.36
C ASP A 805 -15.60 -42.13 41.53
N GLY A 806 -15.09 -41.22 40.69
CA GLY A 806 -13.88 -41.48 39.88
C GLY A 806 -14.09 -42.56 38.80
N THR A 807 -15.30 -42.62 38.26
CA THR A 807 -15.70 -43.56 37.19
C THR A 807 -14.78 -43.40 35.98
N LYS A 808 -14.24 -44.50 35.45
CA LYS A 808 -13.28 -44.47 34.32
C LYS A 808 -13.89 -44.96 33.02
N GLU A 809 -13.47 -44.34 31.93
CA GLU A 809 -13.65 -44.90 30.59
C GLU A 809 -12.45 -45.79 30.24
N ILE A 810 -12.72 -47.06 29.91
CA ILE A 810 -11.71 -48.07 29.56
C ILE A 810 -11.76 -48.30 28.05
N LEU A 811 -10.65 -48.03 27.37
CA LEU A 811 -10.53 -48.25 25.93
C LEU A 811 -10.21 -49.73 25.64
N LYS A 812 -10.86 -50.31 24.63
CA LYS A 812 -10.62 -51.67 24.14
C LYS A 812 -10.17 -51.63 22.68
N ASP A 813 -8.93 -52.07 22.44
CA ASP A 813 -8.37 -52.30 21.12
C ASP A 813 -7.76 -53.71 21.06
N PHE A 814 -8.41 -54.62 20.35
CA PHE A 814 -7.97 -56.00 20.20
C PHE A 814 -7.05 -56.21 18.99
N THR A 815 -7.01 -55.23 18.08
CA THR A 815 -6.23 -55.25 16.84
C THR A 815 -5.42 -53.96 16.68
N PRO A 816 -4.49 -53.64 17.62
CA PRO A 816 -3.65 -52.46 17.47
C PRO A 816 -2.90 -52.48 16.14
N ASP A 817 -3.10 -51.43 15.35
CA ASP A 817 -2.46 -51.21 14.05
C ASP A 817 -2.45 -49.70 13.76
N TYR A 818 -1.65 -49.27 12.78
CA TYR A 818 -1.66 -47.90 12.30
C TYR A 818 -1.17 -47.80 10.86
N HIS A 819 -1.69 -46.83 10.13
CA HIS A 819 -1.21 -46.48 8.81
C HIS A 819 -0.38 -45.19 8.89
N VAL A 820 0.69 -45.13 8.10
CA VAL A 820 1.42 -43.88 7.92
C VAL A 820 0.74 -43.12 6.81
N CYS A 821 0.23 -41.93 7.10
CA CYS A 821 -0.23 -41.09 6.01
C CYS A 821 0.96 -40.61 5.15
N TYR A 822 0.95 -40.97 3.87
CA TYR A 822 1.96 -40.56 2.90
C TYR A 822 1.47 -39.36 2.11
N HIS A 823 1.70 -38.16 2.64
CA HIS A 823 1.57 -36.91 1.88
C HIS A 823 2.94 -36.52 1.29
N PRO A 824 3.02 -36.16 -0.01
CA PRO A 824 4.24 -35.62 -0.59
C PRO A 824 4.66 -34.40 0.21
N ILE A 825 5.89 -34.44 0.73
CA ILE A 825 6.52 -33.29 1.38
C ILE A 825 6.43 -32.12 0.39
N PRO A 826 5.92 -30.93 0.78
CA PRO A 826 5.96 -29.76 -0.08
C PRO A 826 7.43 -29.39 -0.32
N GLN A 827 8.00 -29.90 -1.42
CA GLN A 827 9.26 -29.40 -1.93
C GLN A 827 9.02 -28.00 -2.51
N LEU A 828 10.03 -27.15 -2.35
CA LEU A 828 10.10 -25.76 -2.82
C LEU A 828 9.46 -25.53 -4.21
N PRO A 829 8.90 -24.34 -4.47
CA PRO A 829 8.14 -24.08 -5.69
C PRO A 829 9.04 -24.21 -6.92
N MET A 830 8.69 -25.14 -7.82
CA MET A 830 9.19 -25.15 -9.21
C MET A 830 8.09 -24.66 -10.16
N PRO A 831 8.48 -24.02 -11.28
CA PRO A 831 7.62 -23.09 -12.00
C PRO A 831 6.52 -23.79 -12.82
N LEU A 832 5.41 -23.05 -12.93
CA LEU A 832 4.20 -23.35 -13.70
C LEU A 832 4.49 -24.00 -15.07
N GLY A 833 3.88 -25.17 -15.29
CA GLY A 833 3.88 -25.81 -16.60
C GLY A 833 3.02 -27.07 -16.67
N GLN A 834 1.82 -26.89 -17.23
CA GLN A 834 0.93 -27.87 -17.87
C GLN A 834 -0.21 -28.54 -17.06
N PRO A 835 -1.36 -28.78 -17.74
CA PRO A 835 -2.61 -29.17 -17.09
C PRO A 835 -2.72 -30.70 -16.99
N GLU A 836 -3.13 -31.19 -15.82
CA GLU A 836 -3.57 -32.57 -15.62
C GLU A 836 -5.04 -32.50 -15.20
N ASN A 837 -5.96 -32.79 -16.12
CA ASN A 837 -6.54 -34.11 -16.42
C ASN A 837 -7.44 -34.63 -15.30
N GLU A 838 -8.70 -34.82 -15.69
CA GLU A 838 -9.80 -35.40 -14.94
C GLU A 838 -9.34 -36.56 -14.06
N HIS A 839 -9.42 -36.37 -12.74
CA HIS A 839 -9.26 -37.48 -11.81
C HIS A 839 -10.60 -38.21 -11.70
N ASP A 840 -10.57 -39.39 -12.29
CA ASP A 840 -11.62 -40.39 -12.36
C ASP A 840 -12.18 -40.70 -10.97
N SER A 841 -13.50 -40.69 -10.89
CA SER A 841 -14.28 -41.07 -9.72
C SER A 841 -14.14 -42.57 -9.47
N GLN A 842 -13.33 -42.95 -8.48
CA GLN A 842 -13.41 -44.29 -7.89
C GLN A 842 -14.33 -44.26 -6.68
N GLU A 843 -15.54 -44.77 -6.89
CA GLU A 843 -16.47 -45.21 -5.85
C GLU A 843 -15.73 -46.12 -4.85
N GLN A 844 -15.52 -45.61 -3.63
CA GLN A 844 -15.23 -46.46 -2.48
C GLN A 844 -16.54 -47.15 -2.06
N ASN A 845 -16.67 -48.41 -2.43
CA ASN A 845 -17.67 -49.32 -1.85
C ASN A 845 -17.29 -49.61 -0.40
N ASP A 846 -17.93 -48.91 0.54
CA ASP A 846 -17.86 -49.19 1.98
C ASP A 846 -18.62 -50.49 2.30
N ILE A 847 -17.87 -51.54 2.67
CA ILE A 847 -18.43 -52.80 3.15
C ILE A 847 -18.62 -52.68 4.68
N PHE A 848 -19.85 -52.35 5.09
CA PHE A 848 -20.35 -52.58 6.45
C PHE A 848 -20.70 -54.05 6.63
N GLU A 849 -19.88 -54.82 7.33
CA GLU A 849 -20.32 -56.04 8.02
C GLU A 849 -19.95 -55.95 9.50
N THR A 850 -20.89 -55.45 10.32
CA THR A 850 -21.43 -56.17 11.50
C THR A 850 -22.58 -55.37 12.15
N ASN A 851 -23.82 -55.79 11.86
CA ASN A 851 -25.04 -55.81 12.70
C ASN A 851 -25.26 -54.72 13.78
N ASN A 852 -25.45 -53.46 13.40
CA ASN A 852 -26.48 -52.62 14.05
C ASN A 852 -27.06 -51.60 13.03
N SER A 853 -28.27 -51.87 12.57
CA SER A 853 -28.86 -51.41 11.30
C SER A 853 -29.49 -50.01 11.31
N ASN A 854 -29.06 -49.06 12.16
CA ASN A 854 -29.79 -47.80 12.35
C ASN A 854 -29.04 -46.51 12.00
N PHE A 855 -27.79 -46.56 11.56
CA PHE A 855 -27.04 -45.37 11.11
C PHE A 855 -26.57 -45.57 9.67
N ASN A 856 -27.50 -45.44 8.71
CA ASN A 856 -27.14 -45.44 7.29
C ASN A 856 -26.44 -44.12 6.94
N GLN A 857 -25.49 -44.19 6.02
CA GLN A 857 -24.88 -43.03 5.37
C GLN A 857 -25.96 -42.37 4.49
N PHE A 858 -26.45 -41.19 4.86
CA PHE A 858 -27.45 -40.46 4.08
C PHE A 858 -26.74 -39.54 3.09
N SER A 859 -27.17 -39.55 1.82
CA SER A 859 -26.73 -38.55 0.86
C SER A 859 -27.56 -37.27 1.01
N LEU A 860 -26.97 -36.22 1.57
CA LEU A 860 -27.65 -34.95 1.87
C LEU A 860 -27.56 -34.00 0.67
N ASN A 861 -28.53 -34.09 -0.25
CA ASN A 861 -28.51 -33.31 -1.51
C ASN A 861 -29.73 -32.40 -1.70
N SER A 862 -30.71 -32.45 -0.79
CA SER A 862 -31.92 -31.65 -0.84
C SER A 862 -32.41 -31.30 0.56
N GLU A 863 -33.22 -30.25 0.66
CA GLU A 863 -33.88 -29.83 1.89
C GLU A 863 -34.66 -30.97 2.57
N ASN A 864 -35.39 -31.76 1.77
CA ASN A 864 -36.14 -32.91 2.28
C ASN A 864 -35.22 -34.01 2.84
N ASP A 865 -34.02 -34.19 2.27
CA ASP A 865 -33.03 -35.15 2.80
C ASP A 865 -32.51 -34.69 4.16
N PHE A 866 -32.23 -33.39 4.33
CA PHE A 866 -31.84 -32.81 5.62
C PHE A 866 -32.94 -32.98 6.66
N ASN A 867 -34.17 -32.55 6.37
CA ASN A 867 -35.30 -32.65 7.29
C ASN A 867 -35.58 -34.10 7.71
N THR A 868 -35.58 -35.04 6.75
CA THR A 868 -35.79 -36.47 7.02
C THR A 868 -34.68 -37.04 7.90
N THR A 869 -33.43 -36.67 7.62
CA THR A 869 -32.27 -37.17 8.35
C THR A 869 -32.25 -36.62 9.78
N ILE A 870 -32.45 -35.32 9.97
CA ILE A 870 -32.54 -34.68 11.29
C ILE A 870 -33.67 -35.30 12.11
N THR A 871 -34.88 -35.45 11.55
CA THR A 871 -36.00 -36.11 12.23
C THR A 871 -35.69 -37.55 12.65
N THR A 872 -34.99 -38.30 11.78
CA THR A 872 -34.58 -39.68 12.05
C THR A 872 -33.58 -39.75 13.21
N TYR A 873 -32.54 -38.91 13.19
CA TYR A 873 -31.56 -38.85 14.26
C TYR A 873 -32.18 -38.37 15.58
N ALA A 874 -33.06 -37.36 15.56
CA ALA A 874 -33.76 -36.88 16.75
C ALA A 874 -34.57 -38.01 17.40
N SER A 875 -35.32 -38.77 16.58
CA SER A 875 -36.07 -39.94 17.03
C SER A 875 -35.16 -41.04 17.61
N ILE A 876 -33.98 -41.27 17.03
CA ILE A 876 -33.00 -42.22 17.57
C ILE A 876 -32.51 -41.75 18.94
N VAL A 877 -32.08 -40.49 19.05
CA VAL A 877 -31.59 -39.89 20.30
C VAL A 877 -32.65 -39.97 21.39
N GLU A 878 -33.90 -39.61 21.11
CA GLU A 878 -35.01 -39.71 22.09
C GLU A 878 -35.31 -41.14 22.52
N ASN A 879 -35.24 -42.11 21.60
CA ASN A 879 -35.50 -43.50 21.94
C ASN A 879 -34.37 -44.09 22.80
N LEU A 880 -33.11 -43.74 22.48
CA LEU A 880 -31.95 -44.18 23.23
C LEU A 880 -31.90 -43.52 24.62
N SER A 881 -32.25 -42.23 24.74
CA SER A 881 -32.27 -41.50 26.03
C SER A 881 -33.24 -42.09 27.04
N LYS A 882 -34.30 -42.77 26.58
CA LYS A 882 -35.29 -43.45 27.44
C LYS A 882 -34.81 -44.82 27.96
N ASN A 883 -33.77 -45.43 27.38
CA ASN A 883 -33.34 -46.81 27.64
C ASN A 883 -31.81 -47.01 27.80
N LEU A 884 -31.15 -46.14 28.55
CA LEU A 884 -29.69 -46.12 28.78
C LEU A 884 -29.22 -47.25 29.72
N SER A 885 -29.19 -48.48 29.22
CA SER A 885 -28.95 -49.70 30.02
C SER A 885 -27.61 -50.39 29.75
N THR A 886 -26.95 -50.09 28.63
CA THR A 886 -25.70 -50.73 28.20
C THR A 886 -24.69 -49.72 27.66
N GLU A 887 -23.40 -50.09 27.68
CA GLU A 887 -22.29 -49.28 27.16
C GLU A 887 -22.45 -48.95 25.67
N GLU A 888 -22.93 -49.92 24.87
CA GLU A 888 -23.18 -49.75 23.43
C GLU A 888 -24.29 -48.75 23.14
N VAL A 889 -25.36 -48.76 23.94
CA VAL A 889 -26.48 -47.81 23.81
C VAL A 889 -26.03 -46.37 24.12
N ILE A 890 -25.14 -46.18 25.11
CA ILE A 890 -24.59 -44.86 25.46
C ILE A 890 -23.69 -44.33 24.33
N ALA A 891 -22.81 -45.17 23.79
CA ALA A 891 -21.95 -44.78 22.67
C ALA A 891 -22.76 -44.41 21.40
N ASN A 892 -23.83 -45.15 21.11
CA ASN A 892 -24.74 -44.87 20.00
C ASN A 892 -25.56 -43.59 20.23
N PHE A 893 -25.97 -43.31 21.47
CA PHE A 893 -26.62 -42.05 21.83
C PHE A 893 -25.69 -40.87 21.57
N ASP A 894 -24.46 -40.92 22.09
CA ASP A 894 -23.48 -39.85 21.92
C ASP A 894 -23.21 -39.58 20.44
N LYS A 895 -22.95 -40.63 19.66
CA LYS A 895 -22.70 -40.51 18.23
C LYS A 895 -23.90 -39.91 17.48
N ALA A 896 -25.12 -40.35 17.79
CA ALA A 896 -26.34 -39.81 17.18
C ALA A 896 -26.56 -38.33 17.53
N TYR A 897 -26.35 -37.97 18.80
CA TYR A 897 -26.53 -36.60 19.29
C TYR A 897 -25.50 -35.63 18.70
N PHE A 898 -24.23 -36.04 18.53
CA PHE A 898 -23.24 -35.19 17.88
C PHE A 898 -23.46 -35.11 16.36
N ASN A 899 -23.87 -36.21 15.71
CA ASN A 899 -24.14 -36.21 14.27
C ASN A 899 -25.28 -35.26 13.88
N ILE A 900 -26.36 -35.20 14.67
CA ILE A 900 -27.49 -34.31 14.35
C ILE A 900 -27.09 -32.83 14.38
N HIS A 901 -26.21 -32.41 15.29
CA HIS A 901 -25.66 -31.05 15.31
C HIS A 901 -24.79 -30.78 14.07
N SER A 902 -24.01 -31.76 13.61
CA SER A 902 -23.23 -31.64 12.36
C SER A 902 -24.13 -31.47 11.14
N ILE A 903 -25.17 -32.30 11.03
CA ILE A 903 -26.12 -32.27 9.91
C ILE A 903 -26.89 -30.93 9.88
N LEU A 904 -27.27 -30.41 11.05
CA LEU A 904 -27.91 -29.09 11.15
C LEU A 904 -27.03 -27.98 10.55
N LEU A 905 -25.71 -28.03 10.76
CA LEU A 905 -24.79 -27.02 10.23
C LEU A 905 -24.52 -27.18 8.74
N GLU A 906 -24.50 -28.41 8.24
CA GLU A 906 -24.50 -28.69 6.81
C GLU A 906 -25.77 -28.16 6.15
N TYR A 907 -26.92 -28.27 6.82
CA TYR A 907 -28.17 -27.67 6.35
C TYR A 907 -28.09 -26.14 6.34
N TYR A 908 -27.54 -25.52 7.39
CA TYR A 908 -27.33 -24.07 7.43
C TYR A 908 -26.45 -23.58 6.26
N GLN A 909 -25.43 -24.34 5.89
CA GLN A 909 -24.59 -24.03 4.73
C GLN A 909 -25.30 -24.26 3.41
N PHE A 910 -26.12 -25.32 3.31
CA PHE A 910 -26.93 -25.61 2.13
C PHE A 910 -27.92 -24.48 1.81
N VAL A 911 -28.45 -23.80 2.82
CA VAL A 911 -29.32 -22.63 2.67
C VAL A 911 -28.55 -21.30 2.61
N ASP A 912 -27.28 -21.32 2.18
CA ASP A 912 -26.41 -20.15 2.04
C ASP A 912 -26.24 -19.32 3.34
N ASN A 913 -26.35 -19.97 4.50
CA ASN A 913 -26.34 -19.35 5.83
C ASN A 913 -27.51 -18.35 6.07
N ASP A 914 -28.63 -18.51 5.35
CA ASP A 914 -29.84 -17.73 5.55
C ASP A 914 -30.53 -18.11 6.88
N ARG A 915 -30.43 -17.20 7.87
CA ARG A 915 -31.05 -17.37 9.19
C ARG A 915 -32.57 -17.28 9.16
N THR A 916 -33.15 -16.79 8.08
CA THR A 916 -34.61 -16.63 7.92
C THR A 916 -35.27 -17.82 7.25
N HIS A 917 -34.49 -18.81 6.80
CA HIS A 917 -34.99 -19.97 6.07
C HIS A 917 -35.90 -20.85 6.94
N GLU A 918 -37.15 -21.03 6.52
CA GLU A 918 -38.21 -21.71 7.29
C GLU A 918 -37.84 -23.15 7.69
N GLY A 919 -37.49 -24.01 6.72
CA GLY A 919 -37.14 -25.41 7.02
C GLY A 919 -35.90 -25.59 7.91
N PHE A 920 -34.93 -24.66 7.84
CA PHE A 920 -33.77 -24.68 8.73
C PHE A 920 -34.16 -24.29 10.16
N ASN A 921 -35.04 -23.30 10.30
CA ASN A 921 -35.58 -22.90 11.61
C ASN A 921 -36.47 -24.00 12.23
N GLU A 922 -37.24 -24.74 11.44
CA GLU A 922 -37.97 -25.92 11.91
C GLU A 922 -37.03 -27.02 12.42
N ALA A 923 -35.90 -27.25 11.72
CA ALA A 923 -34.87 -28.18 12.17
C ALA A 923 -34.18 -27.74 13.47
N LEU A 924 -33.98 -26.43 13.66
CA LEU A 924 -33.50 -25.86 14.92
C LEU A 924 -34.49 -26.06 16.06
N ASP A 925 -35.78 -25.81 15.82
CA ASP A 925 -36.83 -26.01 16.83
C ASP A 925 -36.90 -27.47 17.28
N LEU A 926 -36.80 -28.43 16.35
CA LEU A 926 -36.70 -29.85 16.68
C LEU A 926 -35.50 -30.18 17.58
N LEU A 927 -34.36 -29.50 17.38
CA LEU A 927 -33.16 -29.72 18.18
C LEU A 927 -33.24 -29.07 19.56
N ILE A 928 -33.89 -27.91 19.66
CA ILE A 928 -34.23 -27.28 20.93
C ILE A 928 -35.19 -28.18 21.73
N GLU A 929 -36.27 -28.67 21.11
CA GLU A 929 -37.22 -29.60 21.73
C GLU A 929 -36.52 -30.90 22.16
N LEU A 930 -35.62 -31.44 21.33
CA LEU A 930 -34.82 -32.62 21.68
C LEU A 930 -33.99 -32.39 22.95
N ASN A 931 -33.32 -31.25 23.07
CA ASN A 931 -32.54 -30.89 24.26
C ASN A 931 -33.43 -30.75 25.51
N GLU A 932 -34.59 -30.11 25.39
CA GLU A 932 -35.58 -30.03 26.47
C GLU A 932 -36.10 -31.42 26.89
N ASN A 933 -36.38 -32.30 25.93
CA ASN A 933 -36.80 -33.67 26.17
C ASN A 933 -35.70 -34.48 26.89
N ILE A 934 -34.42 -34.32 26.53
CA ILE A 934 -33.30 -34.93 27.24
C ILE A 934 -33.21 -34.43 28.68
N LEU A 935 -33.37 -33.11 28.90
CA LEU A 935 -33.35 -32.51 30.24
C LEU A 935 -34.46 -33.04 31.15
N SER A 936 -35.58 -33.49 30.58
CA SER A 936 -36.71 -34.11 31.30
C SER A 936 -36.44 -35.57 31.74
N ALA A 937 -35.37 -36.22 31.27
CA ALA A 937 -35.02 -37.60 31.61
C ALA A 937 -34.35 -37.70 33.01
N ASN A 938 -34.76 -38.66 33.83
CA ASN A 938 -34.49 -38.73 35.27
C ASN A 938 -33.04 -39.06 35.73
N ASN A 939 -32.02 -39.09 34.84
CA ASN A 939 -30.67 -39.62 35.16
C ASN A 939 -29.48 -38.74 34.70
N LEU A 940 -29.64 -37.42 34.63
CA LEU A 940 -28.54 -36.50 34.29
C LEU A 940 -27.79 -36.01 35.53
N SER A 941 -26.45 -36.01 35.48
CA SER A 941 -25.62 -35.29 36.45
C SER A 941 -25.82 -33.77 36.31
N TYR A 942 -25.53 -33.00 37.36
CA TYR A 942 -25.67 -31.54 37.31
C TYR A 942 -24.83 -30.93 36.19
N ALA A 943 -23.57 -31.38 36.05
CA ALA A 943 -22.67 -30.98 34.98
C ALA A 943 -23.23 -31.23 33.56
N GLN A 944 -23.87 -32.38 33.35
CA GLN A 944 -24.50 -32.72 32.07
C GLN A 944 -25.71 -31.82 31.78
N LYS A 945 -26.51 -31.47 32.80
CA LYS A 945 -27.65 -30.54 32.62
C LYS A 945 -27.18 -29.17 32.13
N LEU A 946 -26.05 -28.66 32.65
CA LEU A 946 -25.50 -27.38 32.22
C LEU A 946 -25.15 -27.37 30.72
N ILE A 947 -24.60 -28.47 30.20
CA ILE A 947 -24.20 -28.59 28.79
C ILE A 947 -25.42 -28.57 27.85
N TYR A 948 -26.45 -29.38 28.14
CA TYR A 948 -27.68 -29.37 27.34
C TYR A 948 -28.44 -28.04 27.44
N LYS A 949 -28.45 -27.41 28.63
CA LYS A 949 -29.03 -26.07 28.81
C LYS A 949 -28.27 -24.97 28.08
N LEU A 950 -26.95 -25.08 27.96
CA LEU A 950 -26.13 -24.13 27.20
C LEU A 950 -26.33 -24.28 25.68
N SER A 951 -26.65 -25.49 25.19
CA SER A 951 -26.91 -25.72 23.76
C SER A 951 -28.10 -24.91 23.24
N ILE A 952 -29.18 -24.79 24.02
CA ILE A 952 -30.41 -24.08 23.63
C ILE A 952 -30.18 -22.60 23.25
N PRO A 953 -29.58 -21.74 24.10
CA PRO A 953 -29.31 -20.36 23.73
C PRO A 953 -28.37 -20.24 22.53
N LEU A 954 -27.40 -21.14 22.40
CA LEU A 954 -26.47 -21.12 21.28
C LEU A 954 -27.13 -21.48 19.94
N LEU A 955 -28.16 -22.33 19.96
CA LEU A 955 -29.03 -22.59 18.80
C LEU A 955 -29.89 -21.37 18.48
N ASN A 956 -30.43 -20.68 19.48
CA ASN A 956 -31.15 -19.41 19.30
C ASN A 956 -30.26 -18.31 18.70
N ARG A 957 -29.01 -18.18 19.18
CA ARG A 957 -27.99 -17.31 18.57
C ARG A 957 -27.76 -17.64 17.10
N LEU A 958 -27.70 -18.92 16.72
CA LEU A 958 -27.41 -19.34 15.34
C LEU A 958 -28.44 -18.80 14.33
N ARG A 959 -29.72 -18.78 14.70
CA ARG A 959 -30.81 -18.18 13.92
C ARG A 959 -31.01 -16.67 14.12
N GLY A 960 -30.20 -16.03 14.97
CA GLY A 960 -30.28 -14.57 15.23
C GLY A 960 -31.33 -14.15 16.26
N GLU A 961 -31.90 -15.08 17.03
CA GLU A 961 -32.84 -14.79 18.12
C GLU A 961 -32.08 -14.41 19.40
N TYR A 962 -31.42 -13.24 19.40
CA TYR A 962 -30.53 -12.83 20.49
C TYR A 962 -31.27 -12.63 21.82
N ASP A 963 -32.47 -12.05 21.82
CA ASP A 963 -33.25 -11.82 23.05
C ASP A 963 -33.55 -13.14 23.78
N ALA A 964 -33.97 -14.17 23.03
CA ALA A 964 -34.20 -15.50 23.58
C ALA A 964 -32.90 -16.11 24.11
N SER A 965 -31.81 -16.03 23.32
CA SER A 965 -30.50 -16.53 23.72
C SER A 965 -29.95 -15.85 24.98
N ILE A 966 -30.10 -14.53 25.10
CA ILE A 966 -29.63 -13.75 26.26
C ILE A 966 -30.42 -14.16 27.50
N SER A 967 -31.75 -14.19 27.42
CA SER A 967 -32.60 -14.56 28.55
C SER A 967 -32.32 -15.97 29.06
N GLU A 968 -32.11 -16.93 28.16
CA GLU A 968 -31.76 -18.31 28.51
C GLU A 968 -30.37 -18.41 29.16
N LEU A 969 -29.38 -17.65 28.68
CA LEU A 969 -28.04 -17.59 29.28
C LEU A 969 -28.07 -16.95 30.67
N GLU A 970 -28.78 -15.84 30.86
CA GLU A 970 -28.94 -15.20 32.17
C GLU A 970 -29.56 -16.18 33.18
N ASN A 971 -30.62 -16.89 32.77
CA ASN A 971 -31.25 -17.92 33.61
C ASN A 971 -30.28 -19.07 33.94
N LEU A 972 -29.52 -19.57 32.96
CA LEU A 972 -28.52 -20.62 33.19
C LEU A 972 -27.43 -20.16 34.18
N ILE A 973 -26.92 -18.93 34.04
CA ILE A 973 -25.88 -18.36 34.91
C ILE A 973 -26.40 -18.23 36.35
N LEU A 974 -27.67 -17.84 36.54
CA LEU A 974 -28.31 -17.74 37.86
C LEU A 974 -28.52 -19.10 38.52
N GLU A 975 -28.77 -20.16 37.75
CA GLU A 975 -28.92 -21.52 38.29
C GLU A 975 -27.60 -22.13 38.78
N ILE A 976 -26.46 -21.69 38.25
CA ILE A 976 -25.11 -22.16 38.65
C ILE A 976 -24.69 -21.49 39.96
N THR A 977 -25.03 -22.14 41.07
CA THR A 977 -24.77 -21.66 42.43
C THR A 977 -23.61 -22.36 43.14
N ASP A 978 -23.17 -23.51 42.63
CA ASP A 978 -22.07 -24.30 43.20
C ASP A 978 -20.72 -23.87 42.59
N ASN A 979 -19.79 -23.44 43.45
CA ASN A 979 -18.44 -23.04 43.07
C ASN A 979 -17.64 -24.14 42.35
N TYR A 980 -18.03 -25.40 42.48
CA TYR A 980 -17.43 -26.50 41.73
C TYR A 980 -17.59 -26.32 40.20
N TYR A 981 -18.65 -25.63 39.75
CA TYR A 981 -18.98 -25.40 38.33
C TYR A 981 -18.68 -23.97 37.86
N ILE A 982 -17.73 -23.29 38.50
CA ILE A 982 -17.38 -21.90 38.19
C ILE A 982 -16.85 -21.73 36.75
N ARG A 983 -16.24 -22.77 36.17
CA ARG A 983 -15.71 -22.74 34.80
C ARG A 983 -16.82 -22.75 33.76
N GLU A 984 -17.85 -23.55 34.00
CA GLU A 984 -19.04 -23.65 33.17
C GLU A 984 -19.84 -22.34 33.25
N LYS A 985 -19.93 -21.75 34.44
CA LYS A 985 -20.52 -20.41 34.65
C LYS A 985 -19.78 -19.34 33.86
N ALA A 986 -18.45 -19.26 34.01
CA ALA A 986 -17.63 -18.30 33.29
C ALA A 986 -17.75 -18.48 31.77
N PHE A 987 -17.91 -19.72 31.28
CA PHE A 987 -18.08 -20.00 29.86
C PHE A 987 -19.44 -19.51 29.34
N ALA A 988 -20.51 -19.68 30.13
CA ALA A 988 -21.82 -19.10 29.82
C ALA A 988 -21.80 -17.56 29.85
N GLU A 989 -21.13 -16.95 30.85
CA GLU A 989 -20.95 -15.49 30.95
C GLU A 989 -20.16 -14.92 29.76
N LYS A 990 -19.15 -15.64 29.28
CA LYS A 990 -18.42 -15.26 28.06
C LYS A 990 -19.33 -15.24 26.83
N TRP A 991 -20.15 -16.27 26.65
CA TRP A 991 -21.11 -16.31 25.54
C TRP A 991 -22.18 -15.23 25.64
N LEU A 992 -22.66 -14.93 26.86
CA LEU A 992 -23.57 -13.82 27.08
C LEU A 992 -22.95 -12.50 26.60
N CYS A 993 -21.71 -12.22 27.02
CA CYS A 993 -20.97 -11.02 26.62
C CYS A 993 -20.82 -10.90 25.08
N PHE A 994 -20.50 -12.01 24.40
CA PHE A 994 -20.42 -12.04 22.93
C PHE A 994 -21.76 -11.74 22.26
N ILE A 995 -22.84 -12.34 22.74
CA ILE A 995 -24.16 -12.24 22.13
C ILE A 995 -24.77 -10.85 22.36
N GLU A 996 -24.56 -10.26 23.54
CA GLU A 996 -24.95 -8.87 23.81
C GLU A 996 -24.21 -7.89 22.90
N ALA A 997 -22.92 -8.11 22.66
CA ALA A 997 -22.13 -7.27 21.74
C ALA A 997 -22.58 -7.45 20.29
N GLU A 998 -22.89 -8.69 19.87
CA GLU A 998 -23.45 -8.99 18.54
C GLU A 998 -24.81 -8.31 18.33
N GLN A 999 -25.71 -8.38 19.31
CA GLN A 999 -27.00 -7.71 19.28
C GLN A 999 -26.84 -6.19 19.17
N GLN A 1000 -26.03 -5.57 20.02
CA GLN A 1000 -25.81 -4.12 20.00
C GLN A 1000 -25.21 -3.64 18.68
N LEU A 1001 -24.36 -4.45 18.05
CA LEU A 1001 -23.84 -4.15 16.71
C LEU A 1001 -24.94 -4.27 15.65
N GLU A 1002 -25.75 -5.33 15.68
CA GLU A 1002 -26.83 -5.57 14.71
C GLU A 1002 -27.93 -4.49 14.80
N GLU A 1003 -28.24 -4.01 16.01
CA GLU A 1003 -29.18 -2.92 16.27
C GLU A 1003 -28.60 -1.53 15.94
N GLY A 1004 -27.30 -1.44 15.60
CA GLY A 1004 -26.61 -0.18 15.30
C GLY A 1004 -26.35 0.71 16.52
N ILE A 1005 -26.45 0.15 17.73
CA ILE A 1005 -26.16 0.84 19.00
C ILE A 1005 -24.65 0.99 19.20
N MET A 1006 -23.87 0.02 18.72
CA MET A 1006 -22.42 -0.06 18.84
C MET A 1006 -21.74 0.10 17.48
N SER A 1007 -20.67 0.88 17.40
CA SER A 1007 -19.81 0.97 16.21
C SER A 1007 -18.89 -0.24 16.07
N ILE A 1008 -18.34 -0.45 14.87
CA ILE A 1008 -17.38 -1.54 14.60
C ILE A 1008 -16.14 -1.47 15.51
N ASP A 1009 -15.63 -0.26 15.78
CA ASP A 1009 -14.47 -0.10 16.68
C ASP A 1009 -14.81 -0.40 18.14
N GLU A 1010 -16.01 -0.03 18.60
CA GLU A 1010 -16.50 -0.37 19.95
C GLU A 1010 -16.73 -1.88 20.09
N PHE A 1011 -17.21 -2.53 19.03
CA PHE A 1011 -17.38 -3.97 18.99
C PHE A 1011 -16.04 -4.72 19.04
N ASP A 1012 -14.99 -4.19 18.39
CA ASP A 1012 -13.62 -4.72 18.49
C ASP A 1012 -13.13 -4.72 19.94
N LEU A 1013 -13.32 -3.61 20.66
CA LEU A 1013 -12.98 -3.50 22.08
C LEU A 1013 -13.83 -4.42 22.97
N ALA A 1014 -15.14 -4.48 22.73
CA ALA A 1014 -16.05 -5.28 23.55
C ALA A 1014 -15.68 -6.78 23.52
N ILE A 1015 -15.37 -7.33 22.33
CA ILE A 1015 -14.97 -8.73 22.20
C ILE A 1015 -13.61 -9.00 22.86
N GLU A 1016 -12.66 -8.06 22.79
CA GLU A 1016 -11.38 -8.18 23.50
C GLU A 1016 -11.59 -8.19 25.02
N ASP A 1017 -12.46 -7.33 25.54
CA ASP A 1017 -12.78 -7.27 26.97
C ASP A 1017 -13.47 -8.55 27.46
N CYS A 1018 -14.43 -9.09 26.69
CA CYS A 1018 -15.08 -10.37 26.99
C CYS A 1018 -14.05 -11.51 27.13
N ASN A 1019 -13.02 -11.51 26.28
CA ASN A 1019 -11.95 -12.51 26.33
C ASN A 1019 -11.00 -12.36 27.52
N TYR A 1020 -10.62 -11.11 27.83
CA TYR A 1020 -9.74 -10.82 28.96
C TYR A 1020 -10.36 -11.24 30.30
N PHE A 1021 -11.63 -10.87 30.54
CA PHE A 1021 -12.34 -11.20 31.77
C PHE A 1021 -12.44 -12.72 32.01
N TYR A 1022 -12.71 -13.49 30.95
CA TYR A 1022 -12.78 -14.95 31.03
C TYR A 1022 -11.43 -15.60 31.38
N SER A 1023 -10.32 -15.09 30.84
CA SER A 1023 -8.98 -15.63 31.11
C SER A 1023 -8.55 -15.48 32.58
N GLN A 1024 -8.88 -14.34 33.21
CA GLN A 1024 -8.58 -14.06 34.63
C GLN A 1024 -9.33 -15.00 35.59
N LEU A 1025 -10.59 -15.35 35.27
CA LEU A 1025 -11.41 -16.25 36.10
C LEU A 1025 -10.91 -17.71 36.12
N ILE A 1026 -10.11 -18.11 35.12
CA ILE A 1026 -9.59 -19.48 34.99
C ILE A 1026 -8.24 -19.64 35.71
N ASP A 1027 -7.39 -18.61 35.75
CA ASP A 1027 -6.04 -18.68 36.32
C ASP A 1027 -6.00 -18.63 37.86
N ASP A 1028 -6.94 -17.92 38.51
CA ASP A 1028 -6.98 -17.79 39.99
C ASP A 1028 -7.26 -19.11 40.75
N ASN A 1029 -7.66 -20.19 40.06
CA ASN A 1029 -7.98 -21.48 40.68
C ASN A 1029 -6.95 -22.61 40.38
N LEU A 1030 -5.75 -22.28 39.90
CA LEU A 1030 -4.69 -23.27 39.60
C LEU A 1030 -3.80 -23.66 40.81
N LEU A 1031 -4.14 -23.24 42.03
CA LEU A 1031 -3.41 -23.61 43.26
C LEU A 1031 -4.31 -24.28 44.32
N VAL A 1032 -4.86 -25.46 44.02
CA VAL A 1032 -5.26 -26.40 45.09
C VAL A 1032 -4.83 -27.82 44.72
N SER A 1033 -3.55 -28.11 44.95
CA SER A 1033 -3.12 -29.40 45.50
C SER A 1033 -1.62 -29.36 45.83
N GLU A 1034 -1.26 -28.78 46.97
CA GLU A 1034 -0.26 -29.35 47.89
C GLU A 1034 -0.23 -28.50 49.16
N SER A 1035 -0.31 -29.19 50.29
CA SER A 1035 -0.40 -28.63 51.63
C SER A 1035 0.88 -27.89 52.02
N GLU A 1036 0.78 -26.62 52.39
CA GLU A 1036 1.66 -26.03 53.40
C GLU A 1036 0.98 -24.85 54.12
N SER A 1037 1.23 -24.77 55.41
CA SER A 1037 0.58 -23.91 56.41
C SER A 1037 0.82 -22.41 56.15
N VAL A 1038 -0.25 -21.61 56.14
CA VAL A 1038 -0.17 -20.14 56.05
C VAL A 1038 -0.40 -19.51 57.42
N GLU A 1039 0.58 -18.71 57.85
CA GLU A 1039 0.43 -17.69 58.90
C GLU A 1039 -0.57 -16.61 58.47
N GLN A 1040 -1.45 -16.27 59.40
CA GLN A 1040 -2.53 -15.29 59.26
C GLN A 1040 -1.96 -13.86 59.09
N ASN A 1041 -2.20 -13.24 57.94
CA ASN A 1041 -2.01 -11.79 57.72
C ASN A 1041 -3.36 -11.15 57.35
N ASP A 1042 -3.69 -10.05 58.04
CA ASP A 1042 -4.97 -9.32 57.96
C ASP A 1042 -5.28 -8.80 56.55
N CYS A 1043 -6.50 -9.09 56.05
CA CYS A 1043 -7.00 -8.65 54.74
C CYS A 1043 -7.48 -7.19 54.71
N LEU A 1044 -7.22 -6.52 53.58
CA LEU A 1044 -7.80 -5.23 53.21
C LEU A 1044 -9.32 -5.37 52.96
N THR A 1045 -10.16 -4.50 53.52
CA THR A 1045 -11.62 -4.57 53.38
C THR A 1045 -12.24 -3.23 52.94
N ILE A 1046 -13.25 -3.28 52.05
CA ILE A 1046 -14.01 -2.11 51.56
C ILE A 1046 -15.32 -1.98 52.34
N ASN A 1047 -15.57 -0.80 52.92
CA ASN A 1047 -16.84 -0.49 53.59
C ASN A 1047 -17.67 0.47 52.74
N VAL A 1048 -18.91 0.08 52.42
CA VAL A 1048 -19.91 0.90 51.70
C VAL A 1048 -21.01 1.33 52.67
N LEU A 1049 -21.25 2.64 52.80
CA LEU A 1049 -22.22 3.20 53.75
C LEU A 1049 -23.06 4.34 53.13
N PRO A 1050 -24.41 4.28 53.17
CA PRO A 1050 -25.22 3.14 53.60
C PRO A 1050 -25.17 1.98 52.57
N ASN A 1051 -25.48 0.76 53.01
CA ASN A 1051 -25.71 -0.40 52.13
C ASN A 1051 -26.79 -1.28 52.79
N PRO A 1052 -28.01 -1.39 52.23
CA PRO A 1052 -28.47 -0.85 50.95
C PRO A 1052 -28.47 0.70 50.86
N ASN A 1053 -28.45 1.28 49.65
CA ASN A 1053 -28.49 2.72 49.41
C ASN A 1053 -29.48 3.16 48.32
N GLN A 1054 -29.67 4.48 48.17
CA GLN A 1054 -30.63 5.10 47.23
C GLN A 1054 -29.91 5.74 46.02
N GLY A 1055 -28.83 5.12 45.55
CA GLY A 1055 -28.01 5.59 44.43
C GLY A 1055 -26.96 6.63 44.82
N THR A 1056 -26.74 6.82 46.13
CA THR A 1056 -25.66 7.64 46.71
C THR A 1056 -25.11 6.95 47.96
N PHE A 1057 -23.79 6.74 48.02
CA PHE A 1057 -23.09 6.03 49.09
C PHE A 1057 -21.65 6.52 49.26
N SER A 1058 -21.06 6.27 50.42
CA SER A 1058 -19.66 6.56 50.72
C SER A 1058 -18.84 5.28 50.84
N ILE A 1059 -17.61 5.32 50.36
CA ILE A 1059 -16.65 4.20 50.42
C ILE A 1059 -15.48 4.58 51.33
N SER A 1060 -15.08 3.65 52.19
CA SER A 1060 -13.86 3.77 53.00
C SER A 1060 -13.09 2.45 53.04
N LEU A 1061 -11.75 2.51 53.05
CA LEU A 1061 -10.85 1.37 53.22
C LEU A 1061 -10.31 1.32 54.66
N ASN A 1062 -10.06 0.12 55.18
CA ASN A 1062 -9.54 -0.08 56.54
C ASN A 1062 -8.02 0.21 56.70
N GLN A 1063 -7.27 0.41 55.60
CA GLN A 1063 -5.87 0.83 55.61
C GLN A 1063 -5.70 2.09 54.74
N LEU A 1064 -5.17 3.18 55.32
CA LEU A 1064 -5.30 4.55 54.81
C LEU A 1064 -4.06 5.11 54.07
N ASP A 1065 -3.10 4.28 53.67
CA ASP A 1065 -1.82 4.73 53.07
C ASP A 1065 -1.48 4.12 51.70
N ARG A 1066 -2.47 3.71 50.88
CA ARG A 1066 -2.22 3.05 49.58
C ARG A 1066 -2.84 3.77 48.38
N GLN A 1067 -2.07 3.94 47.31
CA GLN A 1067 -2.56 4.47 46.04
C GLN A 1067 -3.12 3.34 45.17
N GLY A 1068 -4.37 3.47 44.74
CA GLY A 1068 -5.06 2.48 43.91
C GLY A 1068 -6.34 3.02 43.31
N GLU A 1069 -7.06 2.20 42.57
CA GLU A 1069 -8.28 2.58 41.84
C GLU A 1069 -9.51 1.93 42.45
N ILE A 1070 -10.60 2.70 42.53
CA ILE A 1070 -11.94 2.18 42.80
C ILE A 1070 -12.65 1.96 41.46
N ARG A 1071 -13.14 0.74 41.26
CA ARG A 1071 -13.95 0.35 40.10
C ARG A 1071 -15.28 -0.20 40.56
N ILE A 1072 -16.38 0.19 39.94
CA ILE A 1072 -17.72 -0.36 40.24
C ILE A 1072 -18.28 -0.98 38.98
N THR A 1073 -18.78 -2.19 39.14
CA THR A 1073 -19.44 -2.96 38.10
C THR A 1073 -20.87 -3.26 38.49
N LYS A 1074 -21.74 -3.47 37.51
CA LYS A 1074 -23.08 -4.03 37.72
C LYS A 1074 -22.99 -5.57 37.76
N THR A 1075 -24.05 -6.26 38.20
CA THR A 1075 -24.23 -7.70 37.95
C THR A 1075 -24.00 -7.97 36.46
N GLY A 1076 -23.04 -8.86 36.11
CA GLY A 1076 -22.61 -9.11 34.73
C GLY A 1076 -21.24 -8.51 34.34
N GLY A 1077 -20.50 -7.89 35.27
CA GLY A 1077 -19.10 -7.48 35.05
C GLY A 1077 -18.90 -6.17 34.28
N GLN A 1078 -19.97 -5.56 33.75
CA GLN A 1078 -19.93 -4.27 33.07
C GLN A 1078 -19.42 -3.16 34.01
N LEU A 1079 -18.32 -2.51 33.63
CA LEU A 1079 -17.75 -1.37 34.36
C LEU A 1079 -18.66 -0.14 34.21
N VAL A 1080 -19.21 0.33 35.34
CA VAL A 1080 -20.11 1.48 35.39
C VAL A 1080 -19.48 2.70 36.07
N TYR A 1081 -18.33 2.54 36.74
CA TYR A 1081 -17.62 3.64 37.39
C TYR A 1081 -16.14 3.32 37.64
N LEU A 1082 -15.27 4.31 37.44
CA LEU A 1082 -13.83 4.21 37.73
C LEU A 1082 -13.30 5.52 38.31
N LYS A 1083 -12.53 5.46 39.39
CA LYS A 1083 -11.86 6.63 39.98
C LYS A 1083 -10.63 6.27 40.79
N GLN A 1084 -9.57 7.09 40.73
CA GLN A 1084 -8.40 6.97 41.60
C GLN A 1084 -8.78 7.25 43.07
N TYR A 1085 -8.30 6.40 43.97
CA TYR A 1085 -8.53 6.51 45.41
C TYR A 1085 -7.43 7.36 46.06
N SER A 1086 -7.84 8.42 46.76
CA SER A 1086 -6.93 9.43 47.33
C SER A 1086 -6.90 9.44 48.87
N ASN A 1087 -7.05 8.29 49.51
CA ASN A 1087 -7.01 8.11 50.98
C ASN A 1087 -8.07 8.87 51.80
N GLU A 1088 -9.14 9.35 51.16
CA GLU A 1088 -10.30 9.97 51.83
C GLU A 1088 -11.57 9.17 51.53
N ALA A 1089 -12.59 9.31 52.39
CA ALA A 1089 -13.90 8.69 52.15
C ALA A 1089 -14.51 9.25 50.86
N LEU A 1090 -14.77 8.38 49.89
CA LEU A 1090 -15.23 8.78 48.56
C LEU A 1090 -16.76 8.70 48.52
N THR A 1091 -17.44 9.83 48.36
CA THR A 1091 -18.89 9.86 48.12
C THR A 1091 -19.18 9.74 46.64
N ILE A 1092 -19.97 8.74 46.27
CA ILE A 1092 -20.37 8.42 44.91
C ILE A 1092 -21.90 8.53 44.81
N SER A 1093 -22.39 9.12 43.73
CA SER A 1093 -23.81 9.27 43.44
C SER A 1093 -24.12 8.98 41.96
N GLY A 1094 -25.40 8.78 41.63
CA GLY A 1094 -25.87 8.63 40.24
C GLY A 1094 -26.13 7.20 39.80
N PHE A 1095 -26.20 6.25 40.73
CA PHE A 1095 -26.45 4.84 40.41
C PHE A 1095 -27.96 4.54 40.41
N SER A 1096 -28.41 3.85 39.37
CA SER A 1096 -29.79 3.35 39.26
C SER A 1096 -30.02 2.11 40.13
N LYS A 1097 -31.28 1.74 40.37
CA LYS A 1097 -31.66 0.51 41.07
C LYS A 1097 -30.96 -0.72 40.49
N GLY A 1098 -30.33 -1.54 41.34
CA GLY A 1098 -29.57 -2.72 40.93
C GLY A 1098 -28.54 -3.19 41.95
N GLU A 1099 -27.93 -4.35 41.69
CA GLU A 1099 -26.81 -4.88 42.47
C GLU A 1099 -25.48 -4.54 41.80
N TYR A 1100 -24.50 -4.13 42.59
CA TYR A 1100 -23.20 -3.68 42.11
C TYR A 1100 -22.07 -4.29 42.94
N THR A 1101 -20.92 -4.49 42.30
CA THR A 1101 -19.68 -4.91 42.96
C THR A 1101 -18.64 -3.82 42.81
N ILE A 1102 -18.06 -3.41 43.93
CA ILE A 1102 -16.94 -2.48 43.98
C ILE A 1102 -15.62 -3.24 44.17
N TYR A 1103 -14.58 -2.80 43.49
CA TYR A 1103 -13.21 -3.31 43.56
C TYR A 1103 -12.24 -2.19 43.92
N TYR A 1104 -11.25 -2.52 44.75
CA TYR A 1104 -10.04 -1.72 44.94
C TYR A 1104 -8.87 -2.42 44.24
N VAL A 1105 -8.25 -1.73 43.29
CA VAL A 1105 -7.23 -2.26 42.38
C VAL A 1105 -5.91 -1.53 42.61
N GLU A 1106 -4.82 -2.26 42.85
CA GLU A 1106 -3.47 -1.71 43.01
C GLU A 1106 -2.54 -2.45 42.03
N ASN A 1107 -1.80 -1.71 41.19
CA ASN A 1107 -0.93 -2.28 40.14
C ASN A 1107 -1.62 -3.31 39.23
N GLN A 1108 -2.87 -3.03 38.83
CA GLN A 1108 -3.71 -3.90 37.99
C GLN A 1108 -4.17 -5.21 38.63
N GLU A 1109 -3.93 -5.42 39.94
CA GLU A 1109 -4.45 -6.56 40.69
C GLU A 1109 -5.57 -6.12 41.66
N ILE A 1110 -6.64 -6.91 41.76
CA ILE A 1110 -7.72 -6.66 42.73
C ILE A 1110 -7.21 -7.01 44.12
N LYS A 1111 -7.22 -6.03 45.04
CA LYS A 1111 -6.78 -6.20 46.42
C LYS A 1111 -7.92 -6.34 47.42
N ALA A 1112 -9.11 -5.84 47.08
CA ALA A 1112 -10.32 -6.02 47.87
C ALA A 1112 -11.56 -5.81 47.00
N SER A 1113 -12.69 -6.40 47.41
CA SER A 1113 -14.00 -6.19 46.79
C SER A 1113 -15.11 -6.14 47.83
N ALA A 1114 -16.24 -5.51 47.47
CA ALA A 1114 -17.47 -5.53 48.27
C ALA A 1114 -18.70 -5.41 47.36
N ASN A 1115 -19.82 -5.98 47.79
CA ASN A 1115 -21.10 -5.86 47.08
C ASN A 1115 -21.97 -4.79 47.75
N PHE A 1116 -22.73 -4.05 46.95
CA PHE A 1116 -23.75 -3.15 47.46
C PHE A 1116 -25.00 -3.13 46.61
N VAL A 1117 -26.12 -2.81 47.25
CA VAL A 1117 -27.44 -2.80 46.64
C VAL A 1117 -27.96 -1.36 46.57
N VAL A 1118 -28.45 -0.97 45.39
CA VAL A 1118 -29.20 0.27 45.17
C VAL A 1118 -30.68 -0.08 45.04
N GLU A 1119 -31.50 0.40 45.98
CA GLU A 1119 -32.94 0.12 46.06
C GLU A 1119 -33.84 1.09 45.27
#